data_AF-A0A1Y3NHL5-F1
#
_entry.id   AF-A0A1Y3NHL5-F1
#
_cell.length_a   1.000
_cell.length_b   1.000
_cell.length_c   1.000
_cell.angle_alpha   90.00
_cell.angle_beta   90.00
_cell.angle_gamma   90.00
#
_symmetry.space_group_name_H-M   'P 1'
#
loop_
_entity.id
_entity.type
_entity.pdbx_description
1 polymer ?
#
loop_
_entity_poly.entity_id
_entity_poly.type
_entity_poly.pdbx_seq_one_letter_code
_entity_poly.pdbx_strand_id
1 'polypeptide(L)'
;MKYYKLLINLFISLCIVTWVKAQDETTTEKPEIILTPGPKTGEYKKKDLDTSYDDSSINIQCSGTSCIASSDVVLINEGNVTISTAGTYVFQGELTGQVYISATKDDYIHLVLNNMAISSEFGPAIYDVLCDKLVITSIGENSLIDSTNYPVDETEEDEEEDEDKDESNEQNQNSGKTEQQTEEDATKKKSPNACLFAKSDLTFNGEGSISITGNYYEGIRCKKDLKFVSGAINVKAVEKGIKAKNSISIKEATINVDAVDSGIKVTKDTDPEKGFIVIDGGKISVISGNDGIHAETHLSINGGYIDVSESKEGLEGQMIDIVGGEIHVNANDDGINASKIGNYYEGIRCKKDLKFVSGAINVKAVEKGIKAKNSISIKEATINVDAVDSGIKVTKDTDPEKGFIVIDGGKISVKSGNDGIHAETHLSINGGYIDVSESKEGLEGQMIDIVGGEIHVNANDDGINASKIGQTIEESELLPGGFPGGSPGDIPAEGFSGEFPDNLNDKEKSNQNNTIDNNSFETKNLQESENTLSPTINNNNINDNKKSSKSKKCFVIKKSNKSKVHITKTTFLTTTKTSLQTSIPKIDSDIDSNSNSSSSNSNSNFNCDIPKNYENDEKVYIRITGGKVYVKINGNDADGIDSNGSLYIGGDATVFVSNDPGDIYGNISALDAEGSNVIDKGASVVVTASKIAPPPPDDNFPGMGGPGGPVGPGGPDGFNGPNGPGDMEGLGGPGGPGGPNGPNGPGGMEGLGGPCGGSSEKGTVKQANIHIIVDLQEAGSDIIVKDSDGKIIITHQPENMFSEILISTPKLVEGATYTVVAGNVTTTSTATISE
;
A
#
# COMPACT_ATOMS: atom_id res chain seq x y z
N MET A 1 24.86 72.48 44.39
CA MET A 1 25.35 71.21 43.80
C MET A 1 24.17 70.34 43.31
N LYS A 2 23.44 70.77 42.26
CA LYS A 2 22.23 70.06 41.78
C LYS A 2 22.43 69.23 40.50
N TYR A 3 23.64 69.18 39.94
CA TYR A 3 23.95 68.43 38.72
C TYR A 3 24.71 67.10 38.93
N TYR A 4 25.09 66.78 40.19
CA TYR A 4 25.83 65.55 40.50
C TYR A 4 24.94 64.31 40.71
N LYS A 5 23.64 64.47 40.96
CA LYS A 5 22.68 63.35 41.07
C LYS A 5 22.08 62.90 39.73
N LEU A 6 22.22 63.70 38.66
CA LEU A 6 21.66 63.35 37.34
C LEU A 6 22.60 62.44 36.53
N LEU A 7 23.92 62.52 36.77
CA LEU A 7 24.92 61.71 36.05
C LEU A 7 25.13 60.30 36.63
N ILE A 8 24.81 60.08 37.92
CA ILE A 8 24.96 58.75 38.55
C ILE A 8 23.82 57.81 38.11
N ASN A 9 22.59 58.30 37.97
CA ASN A 9 21.49 57.48 37.46
C ASN A 9 21.57 57.19 35.96
N LEU A 10 22.31 58.00 35.18
CA LEU A 10 22.53 57.74 33.76
C LEU A 10 23.58 56.63 33.52
N PHE A 11 24.48 56.37 34.48
CA PHE A 11 25.50 55.33 34.39
C PHE A 11 25.07 53.96 34.96
N ILE A 12 24.05 53.92 35.82
CA ILE A 12 23.43 52.66 36.28
C ILE A 12 22.45 52.11 35.22
N SER A 13 21.95 52.97 34.33
CA SER A 13 21.09 52.59 33.20
C SER A 13 21.84 52.04 31.96
N LEU A 14 23.16 51.85 32.03
CA LEU A 14 23.98 51.40 30.89
C LEU A 14 24.81 50.13 31.16
N CYS A 15 24.54 49.43 32.28
CA CYS A 15 25.22 48.18 32.67
C CYS A 15 24.26 47.07 33.08
N ILE A 16 23.07 47.00 32.47
CA ILE A 16 22.31 45.74 32.36
C ILE A 16 22.47 45.27 30.91
N VAL A 17 23.70 44.82 30.60
CA VAL A 17 23.91 44.01 29.40
C VAL A 17 23.21 42.70 29.67
N THR A 18 22.18 42.45 28.89
CA THR A 18 21.46 41.20 28.80
C THR A 18 22.41 40.01 28.70
N TRP A 19 22.58 39.29 29.81
CA TRP A 19 22.64 37.83 29.71
C TRP A 19 21.22 37.35 29.42
N VAL A 20 20.75 37.61 28.19
CA VAL A 20 19.94 36.62 27.50
C VAL A 20 20.89 35.44 27.40
N LYS A 21 20.75 34.48 28.31
CA LYS A 21 21.02 33.11 27.92
C LYS A 21 20.17 32.92 26.67
N ALA A 22 20.78 32.47 25.59
CA ALA A 22 20.06 31.58 24.71
C ALA A 22 19.61 30.44 25.63
N GLN A 23 18.36 30.54 26.09
CA GLN A 23 17.62 29.36 26.43
C GLN A 23 17.50 28.69 25.07
N ASP A 24 18.27 27.62 24.87
CA ASP A 24 18.07 26.78 23.71
C ASP A 24 16.56 26.58 23.61
N GLU A 25 15.99 26.92 22.46
CA GLU A 25 14.64 26.50 22.17
C GLU A 25 14.70 24.99 22.22
N THR A 26 14.28 24.45 23.36
CA THR A 26 13.91 23.05 23.46
C THR A 26 12.75 22.93 22.50
N THR A 27 13.07 22.57 21.26
CA THR A 27 12.16 21.91 20.35
C THR A 27 11.57 20.77 21.15
N THR A 28 10.39 21.02 21.72
CA THR A 28 9.55 19.98 22.28
C THR A 28 9.21 19.11 21.11
N GLU A 29 9.99 18.05 20.93
CA GLU A 29 9.74 17.06 19.90
C GLU A 29 8.29 16.63 20.03
N LYS A 30 7.61 16.64 18.88
CA LYS A 30 6.20 16.33 18.79
C LYS A 30 5.98 14.96 19.44
N PRO A 31 5.01 14.78 20.35
CA PRO A 31 4.84 13.52 21.06
C PRO A 31 4.69 12.38 20.05
N GLU A 32 5.61 11.43 20.10
CA GLU A 32 5.60 10.31 19.16
C GLU A 32 4.33 9.47 19.39
N ILE A 33 3.49 9.39 18.35
CA ILE A 33 2.26 8.60 18.38
C ILE A 33 2.52 7.21 17.81
N ILE A 34 1.96 6.18 18.45
CA ILE A 34 1.97 4.81 17.95
C ILE A 34 0.58 4.51 17.41
N LEU A 35 0.47 4.33 16.10
CA LEU A 35 -0.80 3.97 15.45
C LEU A 35 -1.13 2.50 15.68
N THR A 36 -2.40 2.11 15.60
CA THR A 36 -2.80 0.70 15.65
C THR A 36 -3.02 0.18 14.22
N PRO A 37 -2.37 -0.92 13.80
CA PRO A 37 -2.45 -1.37 12.40
C PRO A 37 -3.81 -1.89 11.97
N GLY A 38 -4.16 -1.60 10.72
CA GLY A 38 -5.32 -2.15 10.04
C GLY A 38 -6.52 -1.20 10.04
N PRO A 39 -7.53 -1.52 9.21
CA PRO A 39 -8.55 -0.57 8.82
C PRO A 39 -9.44 -0.18 9.98
N LYS A 40 -9.61 1.12 10.17
CA LYS A 40 -10.66 1.71 10.99
C LYS A 40 -11.99 1.67 10.22
N THR A 41 -13.10 1.55 10.95
CA THR A 41 -14.48 1.59 10.42
C THR A 41 -15.21 2.78 11.01
N GLY A 42 -16.05 3.46 10.23
CA GLY A 42 -16.76 4.64 10.73
C GLY A 42 -17.76 4.28 11.84
N GLU A 43 -17.71 5.03 12.95
CA GLU A 43 -18.68 4.88 14.03
C GLU A 43 -19.89 5.80 13.80
N TYR A 44 -21.09 5.24 13.63
CA TYR A 44 -22.32 6.02 13.44
C TYR A 44 -23.29 5.77 14.60
N LYS A 45 -23.42 6.77 15.49
CA LYS A 45 -24.31 6.77 16.66
C LYS A 45 -25.77 6.93 16.22
N LYS A 46 -26.73 6.58 17.07
CA LYS A 46 -28.17 6.69 16.74
C LYS A 46 -28.58 8.09 16.22
N LYS A 47 -28.08 9.16 16.84
CA LYS A 47 -28.31 10.56 16.41
C LYS A 47 -27.73 10.87 15.02
N ASP A 48 -26.66 10.18 14.59
CA ASP A 48 -26.06 10.39 13.26
C ASP A 48 -26.99 9.86 12.15
N LEU A 49 -27.68 8.76 12.43
CA LEU A 49 -28.56 8.04 11.51
C LEU A 49 -30.02 8.54 11.54
N ASP A 50 -30.35 9.45 12.47
CA ASP A 50 -31.72 9.92 12.66
C ASP A 50 -32.02 11.09 11.69
N THR A 51 -32.89 10.83 10.72
CA THR A 51 -33.43 11.82 9.76
C THR A 51 -34.86 12.25 10.13
N SER A 52 -35.40 11.77 11.26
CA SER A 52 -36.80 11.96 11.60
C SER A 52 -37.09 13.31 12.26
N TYR A 53 -38.24 13.87 11.90
CA TYR A 53 -38.79 15.09 12.49
C TYR A 53 -40.33 14.99 12.43
N ASP A 54 -41.01 15.62 13.38
CA ASP A 54 -42.47 15.55 13.52
C ASP A 54 -43.09 16.93 13.85
N ASP A 55 -44.40 16.95 14.13
CA ASP A 55 -45.17 18.16 14.45
C ASP A 55 -44.68 18.91 15.71
N SER A 56 -43.79 18.33 16.53
CA SER A 56 -43.15 19.03 17.66
C SER A 56 -41.94 19.87 17.25
N SER A 57 -41.46 19.72 16.01
CA SER A 57 -40.32 20.45 15.47
C SER A 57 -40.63 21.93 15.25
N ILE A 58 -39.66 22.80 15.50
CA ILE A 58 -39.83 24.24 15.32
C ILE A 58 -39.65 24.58 13.83
N ASN A 59 -40.72 25.02 13.18
CA ASN A 59 -40.70 25.38 11.77
C ASN A 59 -40.24 26.84 11.63
N ILE A 60 -39.29 27.10 10.71
CA ILE A 60 -38.70 28.41 10.44
C ILE A 60 -38.79 28.67 8.93
N GLN A 61 -39.64 29.63 8.55
CA GLN A 61 -39.83 30.03 7.16
C GLN A 61 -39.10 31.36 6.91
N CYS A 62 -38.17 31.40 5.96
CA CYS A 62 -37.38 32.59 5.62
C CYS A 62 -37.71 33.14 4.22
N SER A 63 -37.54 34.46 4.08
CA SER A 63 -37.69 35.21 2.82
C SER A 63 -36.82 36.48 2.86
N GLY A 64 -35.61 36.42 2.32
CA GLY A 64 -34.63 37.52 2.37
C GLY A 64 -34.06 37.67 3.78
N THR A 65 -33.96 38.89 4.30
CA THR A 65 -33.45 39.15 5.68
C THR A 65 -34.45 38.81 6.80
N SER A 66 -35.64 38.30 6.48
CA SER A 66 -36.73 38.05 7.43
C SER A 66 -37.08 36.56 7.53
N CYS A 67 -37.29 36.07 8.76
CA CYS A 67 -37.80 34.72 9.02
C CYS A 67 -38.97 34.76 10.02
N ILE A 68 -39.77 33.68 10.04
CA ILE A 68 -40.86 33.46 11.01
C ILE A 68 -40.68 32.06 11.61
N ALA A 69 -40.51 31.97 12.93
CA ALA A 69 -40.48 30.71 13.66
C ALA A 69 -41.85 30.36 14.25
N SER A 70 -42.13 29.07 14.42
CA SER A 70 -43.33 28.58 15.12
C SER A 70 -43.23 28.60 16.66
N SER A 71 -42.12 29.11 17.21
CA SER A 71 -41.86 29.18 18.65
C SER A 71 -40.92 30.34 19.00
N ASP A 72 -41.24 31.07 20.07
CA ASP A 72 -40.48 32.25 20.55
C ASP A 72 -39.10 31.91 21.15
N VAL A 73 -38.73 30.62 21.22
CA VAL A 73 -37.40 30.17 21.68
C VAL A 73 -36.29 30.42 20.65
N VAL A 74 -36.67 30.64 19.37
CA VAL A 74 -35.75 31.03 18.31
C VAL A 74 -35.73 32.55 18.25
N LEU A 75 -34.56 33.15 18.46
CA LEU A 75 -34.41 34.60 18.38
C LEU A 75 -34.16 34.99 16.93
N ILE A 76 -35.07 35.75 16.34
CA ILE A 76 -34.97 36.24 14.96
C ILE A 76 -34.70 37.74 14.99
N ASN A 77 -33.55 38.14 14.46
CA ASN A 77 -33.21 39.52 14.14
C ASN A 77 -33.11 39.67 12.61
N GLU A 78 -33.00 40.90 12.11
CA GLU A 78 -32.81 41.13 10.67
C GLU A 78 -31.51 40.46 10.18
N GLY A 79 -31.64 39.49 9.28
CA GLY A 79 -30.52 38.70 8.76
C GLY A 79 -29.87 37.72 9.75
N ASN A 80 -30.45 37.44 10.91
CA ASN A 80 -29.87 36.50 11.88
C ASN A 80 -30.94 35.63 12.59
N VAL A 81 -30.74 34.31 12.57
CA VAL A 81 -31.57 33.34 13.28
C VAL A 81 -30.71 32.65 14.34
N THR A 82 -30.94 32.97 15.61
CA THR A 82 -30.19 32.42 16.75
C THR A 82 -30.94 31.26 17.41
N ILE A 83 -30.24 30.14 17.59
CA ILE A 83 -30.69 28.92 18.27
C ILE A 83 -29.86 28.74 19.56
N SER A 84 -30.54 28.63 20.71
CA SER A 84 -29.89 28.56 22.04
C SER A 84 -30.40 27.44 22.96
N THR A 85 -31.13 26.46 22.43
CA THR A 85 -31.67 25.32 23.19
C THR A 85 -31.62 24.05 22.35
N ALA A 86 -31.57 22.87 22.99
CA ALA A 86 -31.74 21.60 22.26
C ALA A 86 -33.09 21.53 21.54
N GLY A 87 -33.10 20.94 20.34
CA GLY A 87 -34.33 20.76 19.57
C GLY A 87 -34.12 20.42 18.09
N THR A 88 -35.24 20.18 17.41
CA THR A 88 -35.31 20.01 15.95
C THR A 88 -35.90 21.25 15.29
N TYR A 89 -35.20 21.79 14.30
CA TYR A 89 -35.51 23.06 13.64
C TYR A 89 -35.62 22.85 12.12
N VAL A 90 -36.80 23.06 11.56
CA VAL A 90 -37.10 22.83 10.13
C VAL A 90 -37.05 24.15 9.38
N PHE A 91 -36.00 24.36 8.60
CA PHE A 91 -35.77 25.57 7.80
C PHE A 91 -36.29 25.41 6.36
N GLN A 92 -37.01 26.42 5.87
CA GLN A 92 -37.52 26.48 4.49
C GLN A 92 -37.41 27.90 3.92
N GLY A 93 -37.14 28.01 2.61
CA GLY A 93 -37.11 29.30 1.89
C GLY A 93 -35.72 29.89 1.72
N GLU A 94 -35.60 31.21 1.80
CA GLU A 94 -34.37 31.95 1.51
C GLU A 94 -34.03 32.90 2.65
N LEU A 95 -32.82 32.78 3.23
CA LEU A 95 -32.26 33.67 4.23
C LEU A 95 -31.05 34.42 3.65
N THR A 96 -31.18 35.72 3.47
CA THR A 96 -30.05 36.64 3.32
C THR A 96 -29.56 36.97 4.73
N GLY A 97 -28.54 36.26 5.21
CA GLY A 97 -28.16 36.28 6.62
C GLY A 97 -27.46 35.00 7.10
N GLN A 98 -27.46 34.80 8.41
CA GLN A 98 -26.75 33.73 9.12
C GLN A 98 -27.67 32.95 10.07
N VAL A 99 -27.45 31.64 10.18
CA VAL A 99 -27.93 30.82 11.30
C VAL A 99 -26.81 30.70 12.35
N TYR A 100 -27.10 31.13 13.57
CA TYR A 100 -26.13 31.19 14.68
C TYR A 100 -26.56 30.24 15.81
N ILE A 101 -25.68 29.34 16.23
CA ILE A 101 -26.00 28.30 17.21
C ILE A 101 -25.10 28.48 18.44
N SER A 102 -25.74 28.84 19.56
CA SER A 102 -25.10 29.07 20.85
C SER A 102 -26.05 28.58 21.95
N ALA A 103 -26.10 27.26 22.06
CA ALA A 103 -26.83 26.52 23.09
C ALA A 103 -25.87 26.14 24.23
N THR A 104 -26.08 25.03 24.93
CA THR A 104 -25.12 24.50 25.91
C THR A 104 -24.29 23.36 25.33
N LYS A 105 -23.13 23.09 25.94
CA LYS A 105 -22.22 21.97 25.58
C LYS A 105 -22.86 20.56 25.65
N ASP A 106 -24.04 20.44 26.27
CA ASP A 106 -24.77 19.19 26.47
C ASP A 106 -26.03 19.12 25.57
N ASP A 107 -26.34 20.19 24.81
CA ASP A 107 -27.53 20.31 23.96
C ASP A 107 -27.32 19.70 22.56
N TYR A 108 -28.29 18.88 22.14
CA TYR A 108 -28.35 18.34 20.79
C TYR A 108 -29.17 19.25 19.87
N ILE A 109 -28.58 19.64 18.73
CA ILE A 109 -29.22 20.48 17.72
C ILE A 109 -29.40 19.69 16.43
N HIS A 110 -30.65 19.61 15.97
CA HIS A 110 -31.01 18.96 14.72
C HIS A 110 -31.61 19.99 13.76
N LEU A 111 -30.88 20.33 12.70
CA LEU A 111 -31.37 21.18 11.63
C LEU A 111 -31.90 20.32 10.49
N VAL A 112 -33.12 20.58 10.04
CA VAL A 112 -33.69 20.01 8.83
C VAL A 112 -33.76 21.11 7.78
N LEU A 113 -32.86 21.07 6.80
CA LEU A 113 -32.83 22.00 5.67
C LEU A 113 -33.73 21.44 4.56
N ASN A 114 -34.86 22.09 4.30
CA ASN A 114 -35.84 21.65 3.33
C ASN A 114 -36.05 22.73 2.26
N ASN A 115 -35.36 22.58 1.13
CA ASN A 115 -35.29 23.58 0.07
C ASN A 115 -34.90 24.97 0.62
N MET A 116 -33.83 25.00 1.40
CA MET A 116 -33.31 26.16 2.12
C MET A 116 -32.08 26.75 1.44
N ALA A 117 -32.14 28.03 1.11
CA ALA A 117 -31.00 28.83 0.65
C ALA A 117 -30.57 29.81 1.74
N ILE A 118 -29.30 29.78 2.15
CA ILE A 118 -28.69 30.72 3.10
C ILE A 118 -27.52 31.40 2.41
N SER A 119 -27.55 32.74 2.33
CA SER A 119 -26.48 33.56 1.78
C SER A 119 -26.12 34.64 2.80
N SER A 120 -24.97 34.49 3.46
CA SER A 120 -24.48 35.48 4.43
C SER A 120 -23.69 36.59 3.74
N GLU A 121 -24.00 37.84 4.08
CA GLU A 121 -23.19 39.01 3.71
C GLU A 121 -22.08 39.30 4.73
N PHE A 122 -22.10 38.65 5.90
CA PHE A 122 -21.18 38.89 7.01
C PHE A 122 -20.89 37.59 7.77
N GLY A 123 -19.75 36.95 7.48
CA GLY A 123 -19.34 35.72 8.17
C GLY A 123 -19.97 34.45 7.60
N PRO A 124 -19.96 33.33 8.35
CA PRO A 124 -20.50 32.05 7.91
C PRO A 124 -22.00 32.12 7.56
N ALA A 125 -22.47 31.20 6.72
CA ALA A 125 -23.90 30.94 6.50
C ALA A 125 -24.51 30.21 7.71
N ILE A 126 -23.77 29.24 8.26
CA ILE A 126 -24.10 28.55 9.51
C ILE A 126 -22.88 28.61 10.43
N TYR A 127 -23.05 29.18 11.62
CA TYR A 127 -22.01 29.26 12.65
C TYR A 127 -22.49 28.55 13.93
N ASP A 128 -21.91 27.39 14.21
CA ASP A 128 -22.04 26.69 15.50
C ASP A 128 -20.87 27.06 16.42
N VAL A 129 -21.21 27.81 17.47
CA VAL A 129 -20.31 28.24 18.55
C VAL A 129 -20.33 27.25 19.69
N LEU A 130 -21.52 26.73 20.04
CA LEU A 130 -21.68 25.82 21.16
C LEU A 130 -22.95 24.95 21.06
N CYS A 131 -22.72 23.63 20.96
CA CYS A 131 -23.67 22.57 21.27
C CYS A 131 -22.92 21.30 21.74
N ASP A 132 -23.58 20.22 22.15
CA ASP A 132 -22.98 18.86 22.20
C ASP A 132 -22.63 18.43 20.77
N LYS A 133 -23.65 18.47 19.92
CA LYS A 133 -23.64 17.91 18.57
C LYS A 133 -24.66 18.59 17.66
N LEU A 134 -24.24 18.85 16.42
CA LEU A 134 -25.04 19.35 15.32
C LEU A 134 -25.28 18.23 14.29
N VAL A 135 -26.55 17.97 13.98
CA VAL A 135 -26.98 17.13 12.84
C VAL A 135 -27.72 18.00 11.83
N ILE A 136 -27.37 17.86 10.56
CA ILE A 136 -28.01 18.56 9.43
C ILE A 136 -28.62 17.51 8.50
N THR A 137 -29.95 17.39 8.55
CA THR A 137 -30.75 16.59 7.62
C THR A 137 -31.07 17.43 6.38
N SER A 138 -30.71 16.93 5.21
CA SER A 138 -31.01 17.57 3.91
C SER A 138 -32.26 16.98 3.25
N ILE A 139 -33.14 17.87 2.79
CA ILE A 139 -34.35 17.55 2.01
C ILE A 139 -34.43 18.53 0.83
N GLY A 140 -34.69 18.02 -0.37
CA GLY A 140 -34.70 18.84 -1.59
C GLY A 140 -33.32 19.43 -1.91
N GLU A 141 -33.30 20.60 -2.56
CA GLU A 141 -32.05 21.29 -2.95
C GLU A 141 -31.76 22.45 -2.00
N ASN A 142 -30.61 22.42 -1.32
CA ASN A 142 -30.21 23.44 -0.35
C ASN A 142 -28.89 24.10 -0.77
N SER A 143 -28.69 25.38 -0.39
CA SER A 143 -27.45 26.12 -0.71
C SER A 143 -26.98 26.98 0.46
N LEU A 144 -25.69 26.91 0.77
CA LEU A 144 -25.00 27.74 1.77
C LEU A 144 -23.91 28.55 1.07
N ILE A 145 -23.91 29.87 1.26
CA ILE A 145 -22.93 30.80 0.66
C ILE A 145 -22.50 31.79 1.75
N ASP A 146 -21.20 32.00 1.91
CA ASP A 146 -20.67 33.03 2.81
C ASP A 146 -20.16 34.28 2.06
N SER A 147 -19.82 35.31 2.85
CA SER A 147 -19.20 36.54 2.38
C SER A 147 -17.75 36.33 1.96
N THR A 148 -17.22 37.13 1.03
CA THR A 148 -15.77 37.13 0.67
C THR A 148 -14.85 37.70 1.74
N ASN A 149 -15.40 38.28 2.82
CA ASN A 149 -14.62 38.83 3.93
C ASN A 149 -15.43 38.81 5.23
N TYR A 150 -14.85 38.29 6.30
CA TYR A 150 -15.51 38.25 7.60
C TYR A 150 -15.18 39.53 8.40
N PRO A 151 -16.13 40.08 9.17
CA PRO A 151 -15.83 41.16 10.11
C PRO A 151 -14.79 40.71 11.13
N VAL A 152 -13.73 41.50 11.32
CA VAL A 152 -12.78 41.29 12.42
C VAL A 152 -13.34 42.00 13.64
N ASP A 153 -13.64 41.25 14.70
CA ASP A 153 -13.94 41.88 15.99
C ASP A 153 -12.63 42.29 16.67
N GLU A 154 -12.44 43.58 16.89
CA GLU A 154 -11.23 44.14 17.52
C GLU A 154 -11.23 43.95 19.04
N THR A 155 -12.29 43.36 19.62
CA THR A 155 -12.48 43.26 21.08
C THR A 155 -12.31 41.87 21.68
N GLU A 156 -12.16 40.82 20.88
CA GLU A 156 -11.86 39.47 21.37
C GLU A 156 -10.35 39.20 21.38
N GLU A 157 -9.73 39.43 22.55
CA GLU A 157 -8.47 38.78 22.95
C GLU A 157 -8.77 37.31 23.29
N ASP A 158 -8.91 36.47 22.27
CA ASP A 158 -9.12 35.03 22.46
C ASP A 158 -7.91 34.39 23.16
N GLU A 159 -8.13 33.93 24.41
CA GLU A 159 -7.16 33.12 25.16
C GLU A 159 -7.06 31.66 24.64
N GLU A 160 -7.88 31.27 23.65
CA GLU A 160 -7.68 30.03 22.92
C GLU A 160 -6.50 30.21 21.96
N GLU A 161 -5.32 29.74 22.36
CA GLU A 161 -4.28 29.38 21.41
C GLU A 161 -4.90 28.44 20.36
N ASP A 162 -5.03 28.89 19.11
CA ASP A 162 -5.34 28.00 17.99
C ASP A 162 -4.31 26.86 17.99
N GLU A 163 -4.70 25.69 18.49
CA GLU A 163 -3.89 24.47 18.45
C GLU A 163 -3.61 24.01 17.01
N ASP A 164 -4.27 24.62 16.01
CA ASP A 164 -3.96 24.48 14.57
C ASP A 164 -2.64 25.20 14.19
N LYS A 165 -1.59 25.12 15.03
CA LYS A 165 -0.23 25.64 14.76
C LYS A 165 0.58 24.73 13.83
N ASP A 166 0.10 23.52 13.55
CA ASP A 166 0.88 22.45 12.93
C ASP A 166 1.06 22.53 11.39
N GLU A 167 0.24 23.29 10.67
CA GLU A 167 0.27 23.35 9.19
C GLU A 167 1.36 24.31 8.61
N SER A 168 2.15 25.02 9.41
CA SER A 168 2.97 26.15 8.92
C SER A 168 4.37 25.82 8.38
N ASN A 169 4.70 24.55 8.10
CA ASN A 169 6.10 24.14 7.84
C ASN A 169 6.35 23.39 6.51
N GLU A 170 5.35 23.24 5.64
CA GLU A 170 5.48 22.47 4.38
C GLU A 170 6.13 23.22 3.20
N GLN A 171 6.48 24.50 3.37
CA GLN A 171 7.18 25.30 2.33
C GLN A 171 8.59 25.72 2.72
N ASN A 172 9.50 24.77 2.99
CA ASN A 172 10.93 25.03 2.81
C ASN A 172 11.81 23.78 2.66
N GLN A 173 11.90 23.24 1.43
CA GLN A 173 13.10 22.53 0.99
C GLN A 173 13.65 23.13 -0.30
N ASN A 174 14.97 23.38 -0.30
CA ASN A 174 15.80 23.90 -1.40
C ASN A 174 15.51 25.32 -1.95
N SER A 175 16.18 26.33 -1.36
CA SER A 175 17.21 27.07 -2.12
C SER A 175 18.11 27.90 -1.20
N GLY A 176 19.42 27.58 -1.15
CA GLY A 176 20.40 28.48 -0.54
C GLY A 176 20.59 29.75 -1.37
N LYS A 177 19.87 30.83 -1.04
CA LYS A 177 20.06 32.18 -1.57
C LYS A 177 19.93 33.24 -0.48
N THR A 178 20.77 34.26 -0.62
CA THR A 178 21.02 35.31 0.37
C THR A 178 19.80 36.19 0.65
N GLU A 179 19.62 36.56 1.92
CA GLU A 179 18.57 37.43 2.43
C GLU A 179 18.43 38.76 1.66
N GLN A 180 17.22 39.05 1.14
CA GLN A 180 16.56 40.38 1.12
C GLN A 180 15.27 40.34 0.28
N GLN A 181 14.11 40.16 0.91
CA GLN A 181 12.78 40.61 0.46
C GLN A 181 11.75 40.37 1.59
N THR A 182 11.30 41.45 2.24
CA THR A 182 9.92 41.99 2.15
C THR A 182 8.83 41.07 2.69
N GLU A 183 8.34 41.42 3.88
CA GLU A 183 7.13 40.91 4.51
C GLU A 183 5.91 41.15 3.59
N GLU A 184 5.42 40.11 2.91
CA GLU A 184 4.01 40.02 2.52
C GLU A 184 3.33 39.01 3.45
N ASP A 185 2.35 39.51 4.18
CA ASP A 185 1.77 38.93 5.39
C ASP A 185 0.90 37.72 5.06
N ALA A 186 1.34 36.53 5.49
CA ALA A 186 0.54 35.31 5.56
C ALA A 186 -0.50 35.47 6.68
N THR A 187 -1.48 36.35 6.45
CA THR A 187 -2.52 36.73 7.42
C THR A 187 -3.33 35.52 7.85
N LYS A 188 -2.93 34.92 8.97
CA LYS A 188 -3.64 33.83 9.64
C LYS A 188 -5.10 34.22 9.82
N LYS A 189 -6.00 33.55 9.08
CA LYS A 189 -7.43 33.85 9.13
C LYS A 189 -7.97 33.39 10.50
N LYS A 190 -8.28 34.36 11.37
CA LYS A 190 -8.94 34.11 12.66
C LYS A 190 -10.23 33.30 12.44
N SER A 191 -10.55 32.42 13.39
CA SER A 191 -11.85 31.75 13.43
C SER A 191 -12.98 32.77 13.70
N PRO A 192 -14.22 32.54 13.22
CA PRO A 192 -14.61 31.50 12.27
C PRO A 192 -14.02 31.76 10.88
N ASN A 193 -13.70 30.70 10.14
CA ASN A 193 -13.02 30.80 8.84
C ASN A 193 -13.62 29.86 7.77
N ALA A 194 -14.91 29.53 7.84
CA ALA A 194 -15.57 28.66 6.87
C ALA A 194 -17.06 28.98 6.67
N CYS A 195 -17.57 28.71 5.46
CA CYS A 195 -18.99 28.96 5.12
C CYS A 195 -19.95 28.22 6.05
N LEU A 196 -19.62 26.98 6.39
CA LEU A 196 -20.18 26.26 7.52
C LEU A 196 -19.06 26.00 8.53
N PHE A 197 -19.14 26.65 9.69
CA PHE A 197 -18.17 26.51 10.77
C PHE A 197 -18.85 25.95 12.01
N ALA A 198 -18.35 24.82 12.53
CA ALA A 198 -18.86 24.16 13.72
C ALA A 198 -17.75 23.91 14.75
N LYS A 199 -17.93 24.44 15.96
CA LYS A 199 -17.08 24.11 17.12
C LYS A 199 -17.37 22.71 17.69
N SER A 200 -18.51 22.09 17.33
CA SER A 200 -18.92 20.77 17.84
C SER A 200 -18.98 19.65 16.79
N ASP A 201 -19.33 18.44 17.23
CA ASP A 201 -19.48 17.26 16.38
C ASP A 201 -20.53 17.54 15.30
N LEU A 202 -20.17 17.37 14.03
CA LEU A 202 -21.02 17.68 12.89
C LEU A 202 -21.41 16.41 12.14
N THR A 203 -22.66 16.32 11.69
CA THR A 203 -23.11 15.21 10.84
C THR A 203 -24.11 15.64 9.79
N PHE A 204 -23.89 15.19 8.56
CA PHE A 204 -24.81 15.34 7.44
C PHE A 204 -25.55 14.04 7.15
N ASN A 205 -26.86 14.11 6.98
CA ASN A 205 -27.70 12.98 6.55
C ASN A 205 -28.91 13.49 5.72
N GLY A 206 -29.87 12.61 5.46
CA GLY A 206 -31.04 12.89 4.60
C GLY A 206 -30.84 12.45 3.15
N GLU A 207 -31.87 12.68 2.33
CA GLU A 207 -31.92 12.29 0.90
C GLU A 207 -31.71 13.48 -0.05
N GLY A 208 -31.66 14.70 0.49
CA GLY A 208 -31.49 15.93 -0.29
C GLY A 208 -30.04 16.21 -0.71
N SER A 209 -29.85 17.41 -1.23
CA SER A 209 -28.54 17.97 -1.56
C SER A 209 -28.26 19.25 -0.79
N ILE A 210 -26.98 19.53 -0.56
CA ILE A 210 -26.47 20.79 -0.02
C ILE A 210 -25.31 21.24 -0.90
N SER A 211 -25.37 22.45 -1.45
CA SER A 211 -24.27 23.10 -2.15
C SER A 211 -23.66 24.18 -1.26
N ILE A 212 -22.38 24.07 -0.93
CA ILE A 212 -21.67 24.93 0.03
C ILE A 212 -20.57 25.69 -0.72
N THR A 213 -20.57 27.02 -0.63
CA THR A 213 -19.59 27.89 -1.31
C THR A 213 -18.86 28.75 -0.28
N GLY A 214 -17.63 28.36 0.04
CA GLY A 214 -16.67 29.12 0.85
C GLY A 214 -15.90 30.13 0.00
N ASN A 215 -16.40 31.37 -0.04
CA ASN A 215 -15.80 32.52 -0.70
C ASN A 215 -14.74 33.22 0.17
N TYR A 216 -14.78 33.06 1.49
CA TYR A 216 -13.78 33.65 2.39
C TYR A 216 -12.51 32.82 2.50
N TYR A 217 -12.66 31.52 2.80
CA TYR A 217 -11.55 30.63 3.11
C TYR A 217 -11.98 29.15 2.93
N GLU A 218 -12.29 28.42 4.01
CA GLU A 218 -12.68 27.01 3.98
C GLU A 218 -14.17 26.82 3.59
N GLY A 219 -14.52 25.68 3.00
CA GLY A 219 -15.92 25.33 2.70
C GLY A 219 -16.68 24.86 3.94
N ILE A 220 -16.21 23.76 4.55
CA ILE A 220 -16.72 23.18 5.80
C ILE A 220 -15.57 23.10 6.81
N ARG A 221 -15.73 23.70 8.00
CA ARG A 221 -14.81 23.52 9.14
C ARG A 221 -15.53 22.91 10.34
N CYS A 222 -15.06 21.75 10.79
CA CYS A 222 -15.46 21.14 12.06
C CYS A 222 -14.26 21.09 13.02
N LYS A 223 -14.37 21.65 14.22
CA LYS A 223 -13.29 21.59 15.24
C LYS A 223 -13.31 20.29 16.07
N LYS A 224 -14.17 19.32 15.73
CA LYS A 224 -14.23 17.97 16.32
C LYS A 224 -14.34 16.89 15.22
N ASP A 225 -15.28 15.95 15.37
CA ASP A 225 -15.54 14.82 14.48
C ASP A 225 -16.65 15.14 13.47
N LEU A 226 -16.41 14.86 12.19
CA LEU A 226 -17.31 15.16 11.08
C LEU A 226 -17.78 13.88 10.38
N LYS A 227 -19.09 13.73 10.17
CA LYS A 227 -19.67 12.53 9.55
C LYS A 227 -20.57 12.86 8.36
N PHE A 228 -20.43 12.08 7.30
CA PHE A 228 -21.28 12.11 6.12
C PHE A 228 -22.02 10.78 6.01
N VAL A 229 -23.23 10.73 6.57
CA VAL A 229 -24.05 9.53 6.58
C VAL A 229 -24.68 9.33 5.21
N SER A 230 -25.39 10.33 4.68
CA SER A 230 -26.11 10.25 3.40
C SER A 230 -26.31 11.63 2.78
N GLY A 231 -26.95 11.69 1.61
CA GLY A 231 -27.24 12.92 0.87
C GLY A 231 -26.15 13.28 -0.15
N ALA A 232 -26.37 14.36 -0.88
CA ALA A 232 -25.44 14.88 -1.88
C ALA A 232 -24.82 16.22 -1.43
N ILE A 233 -23.54 16.21 -1.04
CA ILE A 233 -22.81 17.38 -0.56
C ILE A 233 -21.86 17.88 -1.66
N ASN A 234 -22.09 19.10 -2.15
CA ASN A 234 -21.22 19.74 -3.14
C ASN A 234 -20.50 20.91 -2.45
N VAL A 235 -19.18 20.93 -2.45
CA VAL A 235 -18.39 21.97 -1.77
C VAL A 235 -17.47 22.65 -2.77
N LYS A 236 -17.52 23.98 -2.80
CA LYS A 236 -16.54 24.83 -3.47
C LYS A 236 -15.88 25.75 -2.47
N ALA A 237 -14.55 25.82 -2.45
CA ALA A 237 -13.79 26.63 -1.49
C ALA A 237 -12.60 27.36 -2.13
N VAL A 238 -12.25 28.53 -1.61
CA VAL A 238 -11.06 29.30 -2.03
C VAL A 238 -9.78 28.92 -1.27
N GLU A 239 -9.90 28.10 -0.23
CA GLU A 239 -8.80 27.35 0.40
C GLU A 239 -9.17 25.85 0.41
N LYS A 240 -9.24 25.19 1.58
CA LYS A 240 -9.59 23.77 1.72
C LYS A 240 -11.10 23.54 1.60
N GLY A 241 -11.49 22.45 0.97
CA GLY A 241 -12.89 22.07 0.79
C GLY A 241 -13.57 21.70 2.10
N ILE A 242 -13.12 20.58 2.68
CA ILE A 242 -13.67 19.99 3.90
C ILE A 242 -12.54 19.77 4.91
N LYS A 243 -12.59 20.46 6.06
CA LYS A 243 -11.54 20.41 7.08
C LYS A 243 -12.12 20.06 8.45
N ALA A 244 -11.77 18.90 9.01
CA ALA A 244 -12.12 18.54 10.40
C ALA A 244 -10.88 18.55 11.32
N LYS A 245 -11.05 18.56 12.65
CA LYS A 245 -9.92 18.44 13.58
C LYS A 245 -9.65 16.98 13.91
N ASN A 246 -10.64 16.29 14.50
CA ASN A 246 -10.44 14.96 15.08
C ASN A 246 -10.51 13.85 14.02
N SER A 247 -11.60 13.79 13.24
CA SER A 247 -11.81 12.74 12.25
C SER A 247 -12.84 13.12 11.18
N ILE A 248 -12.82 12.38 10.07
CA ILE A 248 -13.91 12.33 9.09
C ILE A 248 -14.37 10.88 8.92
N SER A 249 -15.69 10.64 8.87
CA SER A 249 -16.27 9.32 8.54
C SER A 249 -17.36 9.45 7.47
N ILE A 250 -17.23 8.73 6.36
CA ILE A 250 -18.14 8.77 5.21
C ILE A 250 -18.77 7.39 5.02
N LYS A 251 -20.10 7.31 5.18
CA LYS A 251 -20.85 6.04 5.14
C LYS A 251 -21.31 5.70 3.72
N GLU A 252 -22.18 6.52 3.14
CA GLU A 252 -22.77 6.29 1.82
C GLU A 252 -23.16 7.60 1.08
N ALA A 253 -22.70 8.75 1.56
CA ALA A 253 -22.97 10.04 0.94
C ALA A 253 -22.34 10.17 -0.47
N THR A 254 -22.93 11.03 -1.30
CA THR A 254 -22.27 11.56 -2.51
C THR A 254 -21.61 12.88 -2.14
N ILE A 255 -20.30 13.01 -2.35
CA ILE A 255 -19.51 14.19 -2.00
C ILE A 255 -18.74 14.65 -3.25
N ASN A 256 -18.89 15.91 -3.63
CA ASN A 256 -18.13 16.54 -4.71
C ASN A 256 -17.39 17.75 -4.13
N VAL A 257 -16.07 17.84 -4.31
CA VAL A 257 -15.23 18.94 -3.79
C VAL A 257 -14.43 19.61 -4.91
N ASP A 258 -14.46 20.94 -4.94
CA ASP A 258 -13.70 21.83 -5.82
C ASP A 258 -12.99 22.87 -4.93
N ALA A 259 -11.75 22.57 -4.55
CA ALA A 259 -10.94 23.33 -3.60
C ALA A 259 -9.70 23.93 -4.29
N VAL A 260 -9.24 25.09 -3.85
CA VAL A 260 -8.00 25.71 -4.36
C VAL A 260 -6.76 25.17 -3.64
N ASP A 261 -6.90 24.79 -2.36
CA ASP A 261 -5.86 24.13 -1.58
C ASP A 261 -6.16 22.62 -1.47
N SER A 262 -6.23 21.99 -0.28
CA SER A 262 -6.56 20.56 -0.14
C SER A 262 -8.07 20.27 -0.17
N GLY A 263 -8.47 19.11 -0.72
CA GLY A 263 -9.86 18.71 -0.89
C GLY A 263 -10.55 18.33 0.42
N ILE A 264 -10.12 17.22 1.03
CA ILE A 264 -10.64 16.69 2.30
C ILE A 264 -9.47 16.48 3.25
N LYS A 265 -9.41 17.21 4.38
CA LYS A 265 -8.32 17.10 5.37
C LYS A 265 -8.83 16.98 6.81
N VAL A 266 -8.13 16.21 7.62
CA VAL A 266 -8.20 16.24 9.10
C VAL A 266 -6.88 16.79 9.66
N THR A 267 -6.86 17.41 10.84
CA THR A 267 -5.65 18.14 11.33
C THR A 267 -5.04 17.64 12.63
N LYS A 268 -5.63 16.66 13.33
CA LYS A 268 -5.11 16.17 14.62
C LYS A 268 -4.07 15.07 14.43
N ASP A 269 -2.79 15.37 14.61
CA ASP A 269 -1.66 14.43 14.40
C ASP A 269 -0.87 14.12 15.69
N THR A 270 -1.47 14.39 16.85
CA THR A 270 -0.87 14.24 18.20
C THR A 270 -1.66 13.27 19.10
N ASP A 271 -2.58 12.50 18.51
CA ASP A 271 -3.44 11.54 19.20
C ASP A 271 -3.72 10.36 18.24
N PRO A 272 -3.25 9.13 18.53
CA PRO A 272 -3.36 7.98 17.61
C PRO A 272 -4.79 7.48 17.40
N GLU A 273 -5.74 7.91 18.23
CA GLU A 273 -7.17 7.65 18.04
C GLU A 273 -7.90 8.81 17.35
N LYS A 274 -7.15 9.73 16.73
CA LYS A 274 -7.65 10.85 15.91
C LYS A 274 -6.73 11.05 14.70
N GLY A 275 -7.00 12.06 13.88
CA GLY A 275 -6.28 12.35 12.64
C GLY A 275 -6.67 11.45 11.47
N PHE A 276 -7.75 10.68 11.62
CA PHE A 276 -8.13 9.65 10.67
C PHE A 276 -9.28 10.08 9.75
N ILE A 277 -9.28 9.52 8.54
CA ILE A 277 -10.40 9.57 7.61
C ILE A 277 -10.83 8.14 7.33
N VAL A 278 -12.11 7.83 7.55
CA VAL A 278 -12.71 6.55 7.14
C VAL A 278 -13.72 6.77 6.02
N ILE A 279 -13.59 5.98 4.96
CA ILE A 279 -14.54 5.90 3.85
C ILE A 279 -15.10 4.47 3.83
N ASP A 280 -16.28 4.29 4.42
CA ASP A 280 -16.99 3.01 4.40
C ASP A 280 -17.69 2.75 3.06
N GLY A 281 -18.01 3.82 2.33
CA GLY A 281 -18.75 3.77 1.08
C GLY A 281 -19.05 5.15 0.50
N GLY A 282 -20.06 5.20 -0.38
CA GLY A 282 -20.49 6.44 -1.04
C GLY A 282 -19.83 6.69 -2.39
N LYS A 283 -20.00 7.92 -2.90
CA LYS A 283 -19.36 8.40 -4.13
C LYS A 283 -18.65 9.72 -3.84
N ILE A 284 -17.33 9.75 -3.94
CA ILE A 284 -16.49 10.91 -3.61
C ILE A 284 -15.73 11.33 -4.87
N SER A 285 -15.88 12.59 -5.27
CA SER A 285 -15.13 13.20 -6.37
C SER A 285 -14.44 14.47 -5.88
N VAL A 286 -13.14 14.59 -6.12
CA VAL A 286 -12.30 15.69 -5.60
C VAL A 286 -11.50 16.33 -6.74
N ILE A 287 -11.44 17.66 -6.71
CA ILE A 287 -10.50 18.53 -7.41
C ILE A 287 -9.87 19.41 -6.34
N SER A 288 -8.54 19.43 -6.26
CA SER A 288 -7.76 20.21 -5.30
C SER A 288 -6.47 20.75 -5.95
N GLY A 289 -5.91 21.83 -5.38
CA GLY A 289 -4.62 22.36 -5.80
C GLY A 289 -3.44 21.78 -5.01
N ASN A 290 -3.70 21.35 -3.76
CA ASN A 290 -2.79 20.57 -2.94
C ASN A 290 -3.33 19.13 -2.81
N ASP A 291 -3.52 18.60 -1.61
CA ASP A 291 -3.86 17.17 -1.41
C ASP A 291 -5.32 16.87 -1.76
N GLY A 292 -5.61 15.67 -2.27
CA GLY A 292 -6.97 15.21 -2.54
C GLY A 292 -7.70 14.84 -1.25
N ILE A 293 -7.22 13.78 -0.59
CA ILE A 293 -7.74 13.29 0.70
C ILE A 293 -6.54 13.06 1.63
N HIS A 294 -6.40 13.93 2.64
CA HIS A 294 -5.29 13.93 3.60
C HIS A 294 -5.76 13.51 5.00
N ALA A 295 -5.29 12.37 5.47
CA ALA A 295 -5.43 11.91 6.85
C ALA A 295 -4.12 12.03 7.62
N GLU A 296 -4.02 12.96 8.57
CA GLU A 296 -2.82 13.18 9.36
C GLU A 296 -2.28 11.96 10.11
N THR A 297 -3.11 10.93 10.33
CA THR A 297 -2.70 9.62 10.87
C THR A 297 -3.09 8.48 9.95
N HIS A 298 -4.39 8.26 9.72
CA HIS A 298 -4.88 6.99 9.16
C HIS A 298 -5.99 7.21 8.13
N LEU A 299 -5.73 6.85 6.88
CA LEU A 299 -6.76 6.77 5.84
C LEU A 299 -7.22 5.33 5.70
N SER A 300 -8.49 5.05 5.99
CA SER A 300 -9.10 3.72 5.83
C SER A 300 -10.20 3.77 4.78
N ILE A 301 -10.02 3.06 3.66
CA ILE A 301 -10.98 2.94 2.58
C ILE A 301 -11.55 1.52 2.58
N ASN A 302 -12.74 1.37 3.17
CA ASN A 302 -13.45 0.10 3.25
C ASN A 302 -14.31 -0.16 2.00
N GLY A 303 -14.73 0.90 1.30
CA GLY A 303 -15.59 0.81 0.12
C GLY A 303 -15.79 2.14 -0.61
N GLY A 304 -16.76 2.16 -1.53
CA GLY A 304 -17.18 3.36 -2.26
C GLY A 304 -16.55 3.52 -3.65
N TYR A 305 -16.92 4.60 -4.33
CA TYR A 305 -16.25 5.10 -5.54
C TYR A 305 -15.53 6.39 -5.19
N ILE A 306 -14.22 6.47 -5.42
CA ILE A 306 -13.38 7.61 -5.11
C ILE A 306 -12.67 8.05 -6.39
N ASP A 307 -12.74 9.34 -6.71
CA ASP A 307 -12.19 9.94 -7.93
C ASP A 307 -11.51 11.27 -7.57
N VAL A 308 -10.22 11.21 -7.26
CA VAL A 308 -9.36 12.40 -7.09
C VAL A 308 -8.84 12.78 -8.47
N SER A 309 -9.59 13.63 -9.16
CA SER A 309 -9.44 13.88 -10.60
C SER A 309 -8.35 14.91 -10.94
N GLU A 310 -7.97 15.76 -9.98
CA GLU A 310 -6.82 16.67 -10.04
C GLU A 310 -6.38 16.98 -8.60
N SER A 311 -5.09 16.84 -8.32
CA SER A 311 -4.45 17.22 -7.05
C SER A 311 -2.92 17.35 -7.20
N LYS A 312 -2.23 17.89 -6.19
CA LYS A 312 -0.77 17.69 -6.03
C LYS A 312 -0.52 16.26 -5.56
N GLU A 313 -1.05 15.91 -4.39
CA GLU A 313 -1.01 14.55 -3.82
C GLU A 313 -2.41 13.95 -3.78
N GLY A 314 -2.57 12.66 -4.04
CA GLY A 314 -3.87 12.03 -4.23
C GLY A 314 -4.54 11.62 -2.92
N LEU A 315 -4.04 10.52 -2.36
CA LEU A 315 -4.44 9.97 -1.08
C LEU A 315 -3.24 10.00 -0.14
N GLU A 316 -3.36 10.66 1.01
CA GLU A 316 -2.25 10.84 1.94
C GLU A 316 -2.62 10.42 3.37
N GLY A 317 -1.65 9.81 4.06
CA GLY A 317 -1.63 9.67 5.51
C GLY A 317 -0.52 8.76 6.02
N GLN A 318 -0.22 8.79 7.31
CA GLN A 318 0.86 7.96 7.90
C GLN A 318 0.64 6.47 7.63
N MET A 319 -0.62 6.02 7.70
CA MET A 319 -1.04 4.66 7.33
C MET A 319 -2.24 4.70 6.38
N ILE A 320 -2.16 3.94 5.29
CA ILE A 320 -3.24 3.83 4.30
C ILE A 320 -3.69 2.37 4.16
N ASP A 321 -4.91 2.09 4.61
CA ASP A 321 -5.59 0.79 4.46
C ASP A 321 -6.64 0.87 3.33
N ILE A 322 -6.48 0.03 2.29
CA ILE A 322 -7.44 -0.11 1.19
C ILE A 322 -8.03 -1.52 1.21
N VAL A 323 -9.22 -1.66 1.80
CA VAL A 323 -9.93 -2.95 1.96
C VAL A 323 -10.89 -3.22 0.79
N GLY A 324 -11.35 -2.15 0.12
CA GLY A 324 -12.26 -2.22 -1.01
C GLY A 324 -12.52 -0.84 -1.64
N GLY A 325 -13.52 -0.80 -2.51
CA GLY A 325 -13.87 0.38 -3.30
C GLY A 325 -13.26 0.39 -4.70
N GLU A 326 -13.68 1.36 -5.50
CA GLU A 326 -13.09 1.68 -6.81
C GLU A 326 -12.44 3.06 -6.69
N ILE A 327 -11.11 3.12 -6.88
CA ILE A 327 -10.31 4.30 -6.60
C ILE A 327 -9.61 4.74 -7.89
N HIS A 328 -9.84 5.99 -8.28
CA HIS A 328 -9.18 6.69 -9.37
C HIS A 328 -8.45 7.90 -8.79
N VAL A 329 -7.18 8.07 -9.16
CA VAL A 329 -6.35 9.20 -8.71
C VAL A 329 -5.53 9.72 -9.89
N ASN A 330 -5.58 11.03 -10.09
CA ASN A 330 -4.78 11.78 -11.03
C ASN A 330 -4.10 12.94 -10.29
N ALA A 331 -2.97 12.61 -9.65
CA ALA A 331 -2.13 13.53 -8.89
C ALA A 331 -0.91 13.97 -9.74
N ASN A 332 -0.40 15.17 -9.49
CA ASN A 332 0.77 15.72 -10.18
C ASN A 332 2.10 15.36 -9.50
N ASP A 333 2.05 14.92 -8.24
CA ASP A 333 3.15 14.40 -7.42
C ASP A 333 2.81 12.94 -7.04
N ASP A 334 2.57 12.63 -5.77
CA ASP A 334 2.19 11.28 -5.32
C ASP A 334 0.71 10.96 -5.52
N GLY A 335 0.40 9.83 -6.14
CA GLY A 335 -0.97 9.29 -6.19
C GLY A 335 -1.43 8.72 -4.85
N ILE A 336 -0.54 8.03 -4.15
CA ILE A 336 -0.74 7.54 -2.79
C ILE A 336 0.54 7.80 -2.00
N ASN A 337 0.47 8.68 -1.00
CA ASN A 337 1.59 9.02 -0.12
C ASN A 337 1.36 8.42 1.28
N ALA A 338 2.17 7.42 1.62
CA ALA A 338 2.27 6.85 2.97
C ALA A 338 3.72 6.99 3.48
N SER A 339 4.07 8.16 4.01
CA SER A 339 5.48 8.50 4.32
C SER A 339 5.76 9.27 5.62
N LYS A 340 4.76 9.76 6.36
CA LYS A 340 4.96 10.43 7.66
C LYS A 340 5.09 9.34 8.76
N ILE A 341 6.32 9.11 9.23
CA ILE A 341 6.71 7.92 10.02
C ILE A 341 7.07 8.27 11.48
N GLY A 342 6.51 7.48 12.41
CA GLY A 342 7.06 7.20 13.74
C GLY A 342 7.47 5.71 13.84
N ASN A 343 7.81 5.21 15.03
CA ASN A 343 8.52 3.95 15.23
C ASN A 343 7.88 2.60 14.74
N TYR A 344 6.71 2.52 14.08
CA TYR A 344 6.13 1.23 13.60
C TYR A 344 5.28 1.27 12.29
N TYR A 345 5.30 0.13 11.56
CA TYR A 345 4.34 -0.40 10.54
C TYR A 345 4.57 -0.30 9.02
N GLU A 346 3.75 -1.08 8.29
CA GLU A 346 3.68 -1.23 6.83
C GLU A 346 3.08 0.01 6.14
N GLY A 347 3.58 0.38 4.95
CA GLY A 347 3.20 1.64 4.27
C GLY A 347 1.84 1.59 3.59
N ILE A 348 1.67 0.74 2.57
CA ILE A 348 0.39 0.52 1.88
C ILE A 348 -0.12 -0.89 2.17
N ARG A 349 -1.29 -1.02 2.80
CA ARG A 349 -1.91 -2.31 3.10
C ARG A 349 -3.23 -2.51 2.34
N CYS A 350 -3.30 -3.57 1.55
CA CYS A 350 -4.52 -4.00 0.88
C CYS A 350 -4.99 -5.39 1.33
N LYS A 351 -6.25 -5.52 1.75
CA LYS A 351 -6.82 -6.82 2.17
C LYS A 351 -7.36 -7.69 1.01
N LYS A 352 -7.19 -7.26 -0.23
CA LYS A 352 -7.63 -7.96 -1.45
C LYS A 352 -6.58 -7.80 -2.56
N ASP A 353 -7.05 -7.53 -3.78
CA ASP A 353 -6.29 -7.33 -5.00
C ASP A 353 -5.96 -5.83 -5.13
N LEU A 354 -4.68 -5.49 -5.17
CA LEU A 354 -4.18 -4.11 -5.30
C LEU A 354 -3.70 -3.88 -6.73
N LYS A 355 -4.10 -2.76 -7.35
CA LYS A 355 -3.82 -2.51 -8.78
C LYS A 355 -3.35 -1.09 -9.03
N PHE A 356 -2.11 -0.99 -9.51
CA PHE A 356 -1.49 0.26 -9.93
C PHE A 356 -1.50 0.36 -11.46
N VAL A 357 -2.43 1.15 -12.00
CA VAL A 357 -2.53 1.37 -13.45
C VAL A 357 -1.45 2.32 -13.94
N SER A 358 -1.28 3.46 -13.26
CA SER A 358 -0.37 4.56 -13.59
C SER A 358 -0.17 5.46 -12.36
N GLY A 359 0.63 6.52 -12.47
CA GLY A 359 0.90 7.49 -11.40
C GLY A 359 2.20 7.18 -10.64
N ALA A 360 2.65 8.13 -9.80
CA ALA A 360 3.74 7.91 -8.86
C ALA A 360 3.20 7.40 -7.51
N ILE A 361 3.93 6.48 -6.89
CA ILE A 361 3.63 5.91 -5.57
C ILE A 361 4.96 5.87 -4.80
N ASN A 362 5.14 6.80 -3.87
CA ASN A 362 6.25 6.81 -2.93
C ASN A 362 5.81 6.19 -1.59
N VAL A 363 6.57 5.19 -1.13
CA VAL A 363 6.31 4.50 0.13
C VAL A 363 7.59 4.45 0.96
N LYS A 364 7.47 4.87 2.21
CA LYS A 364 8.49 4.61 3.24
C LYS A 364 7.84 3.83 4.37
N ALA A 365 8.50 2.77 4.85
CA ALA A 365 7.94 1.89 5.87
C ALA A 365 9.01 1.35 6.81
N VAL A 366 8.66 1.16 8.09
CA VAL A 366 9.53 0.50 9.07
C VAL A 366 9.15 -0.97 9.30
N GLU A 367 8.09 -1.45 8.62
CA GLU A 367 7.91 -2.85 8.25
C GLU A 367 7.92 -2.96 6.72
N LYS A 368 6.87 -3.51 6.11
CA LYS A 368 6.79 -3.79 4.66
C LYS A 368 6.33 -2.56 3.90
N GLY A 369 6.88 -2.32 2.72
CA GLY A 369 6.48 -1.18 1.87
C GLY A 369 5.03 -1.30 1.38
N ILE A 370 4.83 -2.12 0.35
CA ILE A 370 3.52 -2.38 -0.26
C ILE A 370 3.11 -3.82 0.03
N LYS A 371 1.94 -4.03 0.60
CA LYS A 371 1.39 -5.36 0.89
C LYS A 371 -0.02 -5.54 0.36
N ALA A 372 -0.27 -6.65 -0.32
CA ALA A 372 -1.63 -7.11 -0.62
C ALA A 372 -1.89 -8.55 -0.16
N LYS A 373 -3.15 -8.89 0.09
CA LYS A 373 -3.56 -10.24 0.53
C LYS A 373 -3.86 -11.21 -0.62
N ASN A 374 -4.31 -10.70 -1.78
CA ASN A 374 -4.72 -11.56 -2.89
C ASN A 374 -3.74 -11.48 -4.06
N SER A 375 -3.47 -10.26 -4.53
CA SER A 375 -2.59 -10.00 -5.67
C SER A 375 -2.13 -8.55 -5.72
N ILE A 376 -1.01 -8.30 -6.41
CA ILE A 376 -0.60 -6.97 -6.88
C ILE A 376 -0.51 -7.00 -8.40
N SER A 377 -1.08 -6.00 -9.08
CA SER A 377 -0.94 -5.81 -10.52
C SER A 377 -0.44 -4.40 -10.84
N ILE A 378 0.71 -4.30 -11.51
CA ILE A 378 1.36 -3.03 -11.88
C ILE A 378 1.42 -2.93 -13.41
N LYS A 379 0.99 -1.79 -13.98
CA LYS A 379 0.98 -1.59 -15.45
C LYS A 379 1.94 -0.51 -15.94
N GLU A 380 1.73 0.75 -15.58
CA GLU A 380 2.54 1.88 -16.07
C GLU A 380 2.96 2.82 -14.91
N ALA A 381 2.81 2.37 -13.67
CA ALA A 381 3.10 3.18 -12.49
C ALA A 381 4.61 3.37 -12.25
N THR A 382 4.96 4.49 -11.61
CA THR A 382 6.28 4.70 -11.01
C THR A 382 6.16 4.42 -9.52
N ILE A 383 6.88 3.42 -9.03
CA ILE A 383 6.82 2.97 -7.63
C ILE A 383 8.21 3.13 -7.03
N ASN A 384 8.32 3.85 -5.91
CA ASN A 384 9.54 3.95 -5.13
C ASN A 384 9.23 3.46 -3.71
N VAL A 385 9.92 2.42 -3.25
CA VAL A 385 9.73 1.80 -1.92
C VAL A 385 11.05 1.82 -1.15
N ASP A 386 11.00 2.30 0.10
CA ASP A 386 12.09 2.23 1.07
C ASP A 386 11.53 1.60 2.36
N ALA A 387 11.83 0.32 2.59
CA ALA A 387 11.23 -0.53 3.63
C ALA A 387 12.29 -1.19 4.52
N VAL A 388 12.01 -1.37 5.80
CA VAL A 388 12.92 -2.08 6.74
C VAL A 388 12.67 -3.60 6.75
N ASP A 389 11.47 -4.05 6.38
CA ASP A 389 11.15 -5.46 6.10
C ASP A 389 11.07 -5.64 4.56
N SER A 390 10.14 -6.44 4.03
CA SER A 390 9.93 -6.63 2.58
C SER A 390 9.51 -5.36 1.83
N GLY A 391 10.00 -5.16 0.61
CA GLY A 391 9.62 -4.04 -0.26
C GLY A 391 8.17 -4.15 -0.77
N ILE A 392 7.92 -5.09 -1.68
CA ILE A 392 6.60 -5.35 -2.26
C ILE A 392 6.24 -6.82 -1.97
N LYS A 393 5.20 -7.08 -1.18
CA LYS A 393 4.82 -8.44 -0.76
C LYS A 393 3.36 -8.76 -1.04
N VAL A 394 3.09 -9.91 -1.65
CA VAL A 394 1.77 -10.54 -1.64
C VAL A 394 1.82 -11.77 -0.76
N THR A 395 1.07 -11.71 0.35
CA THR A 395 0.76 -12.90 1.16
C THR A 395 -0.37 -13.70 0.51
N LYS A 396 -0.63 -14.91 0.99
CA LYS A 396 -1.80 -15.71 0.57
C LYS A 396 -2.73 -16.06 1.73
N ASP A 397 -3.94 -16.51 1.41
CA ASP A 397 -4.81 -17.29 2.31
C ASP A 397 -4.88 -18.73 1.77
N THR A 398 -5.92 -19.47 2.13
CA THR A 398 -6.26 -20.81 1.65
C THR A 398 -6.67 -20.88 0.16
N ASP A 399 -6.85 -19.75 -0.53
CA ASP A 399 -7.26 -19.70 -1.94
C ASP A 399 -6.06 -19.96 -2.89
N PRO A 400 -6.05 -21.08 -3.65
CA PRO A 400 -4.94 -21.42 -4.53
C PRO A 400 -4.75 -20.47 -5.73
N GLU A 401 -5.79 -19.71 -6.12
CA GLU A 401 -5.71 -18.75 -7.23
C GLU A 401 -5.16 -17.38 -6.81
N LYS A 402 -4.75 -17.22 -5.54
CA LYS A 402 -4.18 -15.99 -4.96
C LYS A 402 -2.70 -16.16 -4.61
N GLY A 403 -2.08 -15.07 -4.16
CA GLY A 403 -0.66 -15.04 -3.77
C GLY A 403 0.28 -14.45 -4.83
N PHE A 404 -0.26 -13.85 -5.90
CA PHE A 404 0.52 -13.54 -7.11
C PHE A 404 0.80 -12.04 -7.32
N ILE A 405 1.91 -11.73 -7.99
CA ILE A 405 2.28 -10.41 -8.47
C ILE A 405 2.40 -10.44 -10.00
N VAL A 406 1.79 -9.46 -10.69
CA VAL A 406 1.97 -9.26 -12.14
C VAL A 406 2.48 -7.85 -12.42
N ILE A 407 3.62 -7.75 -13.09
CA ILE A 407 4.25 -6.52 -13.53
C ILE A 407 4.21 -6.48 -15.06
N ASP A 408 3.24 -5.75 -15.61
CA ASP A 408 3.11 -5.53 -17.06
C ASP A 408 4.07 -4.42 -17.57
N GLY A 409 4.57 -3.58 -16.67
CA GLY A 409 5.41 -2.42 -16.99
C GLY A 409 5.60 -1.46 -15.80
N GLY A 410 5.97 -0.22 -16.11
CA GLY A 410 6.24 0.83 -15.12
C GLY A 410 7.73 1.05 -14.82
N LYS A 411 8.02 1.86 -13.81
CA LYS A 411 9.36 2.05 -13.23
C LYS A 411 9.28 1.76 -11.74
N ILE A 412 9.92 0.68 -11.28
CA ILE A 412 9.83 0.20 -9.91
C ILE A 412 11.23 0.24 -9.31
N SER A 413 11.42 1.04 -8.26
CA SER A 413 12.65 1.10 -7.46
C SER A 413 12.33 0.67 -6.04
N VAL A 414 13.05 -0.33 -5.53
CA VAL A 414 12.85 -0.92 -4.21
C VAL A 414 14.16 -0.92 -3.43
N LYS A 415 14.05 -0.56 -2.16
CA LYS A 415 15.04 -0.79 -1.12
C LYS A 415 14.31 -1.50 0.03
N SER A 416 14.81 -2.65 0.46
CA SER A 416 14.22 -3.46 1.52
C SER A 416 15.29 -4.00 2.47
N GLY A 417 14.93 -4.19 3.74
CA GLY A 417 15.78 -4.92 4.69
C GLY A 417 15.55 -6.44 4.65
N ASN A 418 14.41 -6.87 4.11
CA ASN A 418 14.12 -8.27 3.76
C ASN A 418 13.91 -8.41 2.24
N ASP A 419 13.01 -9.29 1.78
CA ASP A 419 12.72 -9.54 0.36
C ASP A 419 12.28 -8.28 -0.43
N GLY A 420 12.86 -8.06 -1.61
CA GLY A 420 12.57 -6.92 -2.48
C GLY A 420 11.17 -7.00 -3.08
N ILE A 421 10.91 -8.04 -3.87
CA ILE A 421 9.58 -8.34 -4.43
C ILE A 421 9.24 -9.81 -4.16
N HIS A 422 8.29 -10.06 -3.25
CA HIS A 422 7.84 -11.40 -2.84
C HIS A 422 6.40 -11.67 -3.28
N ALA A 423 6.20 -12.74 -4.07
CA ALA A 423 4.89 -13.30 -4.38
C ALA A 423 4.77 -14.72 -3.81
N GLU A 424 3.87 -14.96 -2.86
CA GLU A 424 3.70 -16.29 -2.25
C GLU A 424 3.47 -17.42 -3.27
N THR A 425 2.86 -17.14 -4.43
CA THR A 425 2.69 -18.12 -5.52
C THR A 425 3.45 -17.76 -6.79
N HIS A 426 3.08 -16.67 -7.46
CA HIS A 426 3.59 -16.42 -8.80
C HIS A 426 3.99 -14.97 -9.00
N LEU A 427 5.26 -14.76 -9.36
CA LEU A 427 5.78 -13.47 -9.79
C LEU A 427 5.93 -13.48 -11.32
N SER A 428 5.08 -12.73 -12.01
CA SER A 428 5.09 -12.61 -13.47
C SER A 428 5.56 -11.20 -13.87
N ILE A 429 6.64 -11.11 -14.62
CA ILE A 429 7.25 -9.86 -15.10
C ILE A 429 7.26 -9.86 -16.62
N ASN A 430 6.29 -9.15 -17.20
CA ASN A 430 6.11 -9.01 -18.64
C ASN A 430 6.85 -7.78 -19.21
N GLY A 431 7.23 -6.82 -18.37
CA GLY A 431 7.87 -5.58 -18.80
C GLY A 431 8.23 -4.64 -17.66
N GLY A 432 8.75 -3.45 -18.02
CA GLY A 432 9.08 -2.37 -17.08
C GLY A 432 10.58 -2.18 -16.84
N TYR A 433 10.93 -1.18 -16.04
CA TYR A 433 12.24 -1.04 -15.41
C TYR A 433 12.09 -1.38 -13.93
N ILE A 434 12.85 -2.34 -13.43
CA ILE A 434 12.81 -2.80 -12.03
C ILE A 434 14.22 -2.70 -11.46
N ASP A 435 14.34 -2.15 -10.26
CA ASP A 435 15.60 -1.85 -9.59
C ASP A 435 15.45 -2.15 -8.10
N VAL A 436 15.76 -3.39 -7.71
CA VAL A 436 15.85 -3.83 -6.31
C VAL A 436 17.27 -3.50 -5.84
N SER A 437 17.43 -2.27 -5.39
CA SER A 437 18.71 -1.62 -5.08
C SER A 437 19.38 -2.11 -3.79
N GLU A 438 18.61 -2.68 -2.87
CA GLU A 438 19.06 -3.33 -1.64
C GLU A 438 17.95 -4.27 -1.17
N SER A 439 18.32 -5.47 -0.74
CA SER A 439 17.40 -6.49 -0.22
C SER A 439 18.16 -7.56 0.57
N LYS A 440 17.44 -8.39 1.34
CA LYS A 440 17.94 -9.74 1.70
C LYS A 440 17.86 -10.60 0.44
N GLU A 441 16.65 -11.00 0.07
CA GLU A 441 16.35 -11.72 -1.18
C GLU A 441 15.79 -10.75 -2.24
N GLY A 442 16.22 -10.85 -3.49
CA GLY A 442 15.87 -9.86 -4.51
C GLY A 442 14.43 -9.99 -5.04
N LEU A 443 14.18 -11.09 -5.76
CA LEU A 443 12.89 -11.48 -6.29
C LEU A 443 12.53 -12.87 -5.77
N GLU A 444 11.38 -13.03 -5.14
CA GLU A 444 10.98 -14.27 -4.47
C GLU A 444 9.58 -14.72 -4.88
N GLY A 445 9.40 -16.02 -5.06
CA GLY A 445 8.08 -16.64 -5.12
C GLY A 445 8.08 -18.05 -5.67
N GLN A 446 7.02 -18.81 -5.38
CA GLN A 446 6.97 -20.24 -5.73
C GLN A 446 7.24 -20.51 -7.23
N MET A 447 6.76 -19.65 -8.12
CA MET A 447 7.07 -19.71 -9.56
C MET A 447 7.40 -18.31 -10.06
N ILE A 448 8.56 -18.11 -10.66
CA ILE A 448 8.99 -16.81 -11.21
C ILE A 448 9.06 -16.88 -12.74
N ASP A 449 8.33 -15.99 -13.39
CA ASP A 449 8.25 -15.85 -14.85
C ASP A 449 8.73 -14.47 -15.31
N ILE A 450 9.86 -14.42 -16.00
CA ILE A 450 10.40 -13.20 -16.59
C ILE A 450 10.33 -13.32 -18.12
N VAL A 451 9.45 -12.53 -18.72
CA VAL A 451 9.18 -12.49 -20.16
C VAL A 451 9.68 -11.19 -20.79
N GLY A 452 9.89 -10.14 -19.99
CA GLY A 452 10.38 -8.85 -20.48
C GLY A 452 10.84 -7.90 -19.38
N GLY A 453 11.23 -6.70 -19.79
CA GLY A 453 11.69 -5.62 -18.90
C GLY A 453 13.21 -5.47 -18.85
N GLU A 454 13.66 -4.54 -18.02
CA GLU A 454 15.06 -4.36 -17.61
C GLU A 454 15.11 -4.36 -16.08
N ILE A 455 15.72 -5.40 -15.51
CA ILE A 455 15.62 -5.76 -14.09
C ILE A 455 17.02 -5.75 -13.50
N HIS A 456 17.23 -4.98 -12.43
CA HIS A 456 18.45 -4.92 -11.65
C HIS A 456 18.14 -5.38 -10.22
N VAL A 457 18.96 -6.29 -9.69
CA VAL A 457 18.83 -6.87 -8.36
C VAL A 457 20.17 -6.83 -7.64
N ASN A 458 20.15 -6.26 -6.44
CA ASN A 458 21.27 -6.20 -5.50
C ASN A 458 20.82 -6.80 -4.16
N ALA A 459 21.28 -8.02 -3.88
CA ALA A 459 20.85 -8.84 -2.75
C ALA A 459 22.02 -9.15 -1.79
N ASN A 460 21.69 -9.47 -0.55
CA ASN A 460 22.65 -9.94 0.48
C ASN A 460 22.43 -11.41 0.86
N ASP A 461 21.41 -12.01 0.26
CA ASP A 461 21.07 -13.42 0.22
C ASP A 461 20.71 -13.71 -1.25
N ASP A 462 19.77 -14.60 -1.55
CA ASP A 462 19.47 -14.99 -2.93
C ASP A 462 18.97 -13.84 -3.83
N GLY A 463 19.51 -13.76 -5.05
CA GLY A 463 19.10 -12.73 -6.01
C GLY A 463 17.70 -12.98 -6.58
N ILE A 464 17.45 -14.21 -7.03
CA ILE A 464 16.13 -14.65 -7.49
C ILE A 464 15.90 -16.04 -6.89
N ASN A 465 14.93 -16.17 -5.97
CA ASN A 465 14.62 -17.41 -5.26
C ASN A 465 13.23 -17.93 -5.65
N ALA A 466 13.16 -19.19 -6.09
CA ALA A 466 11.90 -19.93 -6.14
C ALA A 466 11.89 -21.12 -5.19
N SER A 467 11.02 -21.06 -4.18
CA SER A 467 10.91 -22.04 -3.10
C SER A 467 9.49 -22.61 -2.95
N LYS A 468 9.34 -23.77 -2.30
CA LYS A 468 8.01 -24.36 -2.04
C LYS A 468 7.33 -23.60 -0.89
N ILE A 469 6.07 -23.18 -1.07
CA ILE A 469 5.23 -22.72 0.07
C ILE A 469 5.29 -23.80 1.16
N GLY A 470 5.67 -23.40 2.38
CA GLY A 470 5.80 -24.31 3.51
C GLY A 470 4.52 -25.09 3.77
N GLN A 471 4.49 -26.37 3.41
CA GLN A 471 3.32 -27.21 3.64
C GLN A 471 3.12 -27.40 5.13
N THR A 472 1.95 -27.01 5.64
CA THR A 472 1.43 -27.56 6.89
C THR A 472 1.36 -29.07 6.71
N ILE A 473 2.15 -29.80 7.52
CA ILE A 473 2.27 -31.25 7.43
C ILE A 473 0.91 -31.85 7.86
N GLU A 474 0.09 -32.28 6.89
CA GLU A 474 -1.00 -33.22 7.21
C GLU A 474 -0.38 -34.55 7.63
N GLU A 475 -0.91 -35.17 8.69
CA GLU A 475 -0.44 -36.45 9.19
C GLU A 475 -0.63 -37.56 8.15
N SER A 476 0.43 -37.82 7.39
CA SER A 476 0.51 -38.94 6.44
C SER A 476 0.21 -40.27 7.14
N GLU A 477 -0.83 -40.96 6.69
CA GLU A 477 -1.29 -42.23 7.27
C GLU A 477 -0.15 -43.26 7.34
N LEU A 478 0.19 -43.66 8.57
CA LEU A 478 1.18 -44.72 8.82
C LEU A 478 0.68 -46.07 8.26
N LEU A 479 1.20 -46.45 7.09
CA LEU A 479 1.09 -47.81 6.57
C LEU A 479 1.66 -48.82 7.60
N PRO A 480 0.98 -49.95 7.86
CA PRO A 480 1.36 -50.88 8.93
C PRO A 480 2.55 -51.78 8.53
N GLY A 481 3.75 -51.21 8.49
CA GLY A 481 5.03 -51.91 8.33
C GLY A 481 5.60 -52.37 9.67
N GLY A 482 5.21 -53.56 10.13
CA GLY A 482 5.67 -54.08 11.42
C GLY A 482 7.14 -54.51 11.46
N PHE A 483 7.85 -54.12 12.51
CA PHE A 483 9.13 -54.71 12.92
C PHE A 483 9.01 -55.44 14.27
N PRO A 484 9.75 -56.54 14.50
CA PRO A 484 9.41 -57.50 15.56
C PRO A 484 10.24 -57.36 16.85
N GLY A 485 9.58 -57.63 17.99
CA GLY A 485 10.20 -58.40 19.08
C GLY A 485 10.87 -57.61 20.22
N GLY A 486 10.09 -57.33 21.27
CA GLY A 486 10.60 -56.96 22.61
C GLY A 486 9.49 -57.06 23.66
N SER A 487 9.55 -58.07 24.53
CA SER A 487 8.51 -58.30 25.56
C SER A 487 8.70 -57.42 26.80
N PRO A 488 7.63 -57.09 27.55
CA PRO A 488 7.65 -56.09 28.61
C PRO A 488 8.22 -56.61 29.94
N GLY A 489 8.70 -55.68 30.78
CA GLY A 489 9.19 -55.95 32.13
C GLY A 489 8.93 -54.79 33.10
N ASP A 490 7.83 -54.92 33.84
CA ASP A 490 7.52 -54.42 35.19
C ASP A 490 8.17 -53.12 35.73
N ILE A 491 7.32 -52.11 35.95
CA ILE A 491 7.56 -50.97 36.85
C ILE A 491 6.78 -51.20 38.16
N PRO A 492 7.41 -51.23 39.35
CA PRO A 492 6.69 -51.16 40.63
C PRO A 492 6.33 -49.71 40.98
N ALA A 493 5.11 -49.48 41.44
CA ALA A 493 4.61 -48.17 41.86
C ALA A 493 4.59 -48.01 43.40
N GLU A 494 5.17 -46.92 43.88
CA GLU A 494 5.05 -46.33 45.23
C GLU A 494 5.21 -44.81 45.03
N GLY A 495 4.42 -43.86 45.55
CA GLY A 495 3.16 -43.95 46.28
C GLY A 495 2.93 -42.70 47.15
N PHE A 496 1.78 -42.01 47.02
CA PHE A 496 1.15 -41.10 48.02
C PHE A 496 1.94 -39.80 48.41
N SER A 497 1.34 -38.67 48.81
CA SER A 497 -0.08 -38.25 48.95
C SER A 497 -0.22 -36.77 49.39
N GLY A 498 -1.36 -36.14 49.05
CA GLY A 498 -1.97 -35.03 49.81
C GLY A 498 -1.48 -33.61 49.47
N GLU A 499 -2.27 -32.55 49.60
CA GLU A 499 -3.72 -32.39 49.90
C GLU A 499 -4.26 -31.12 49.19
N PHE A 500 -5.55 -31.10 48.83
CA PHE A 500 -6.28 -29.89 48.45
C PHE A 500 -7.00 -29.30 49.68
N PRO A 501 -7.24 -27.98 49.68
CA PRO A 501 -8.63 -27.49 49.70
C PRO A 501 -8.90 -26.53 48.52
N ASP A 502 -10.06 -26.54 47.84
CA ASP A 502 -11.43 -26.24 48.29
C ASP A 502 -11.58 -24.78 48.81
N ASN A 503 -12.56 -23.96 48.39
CA ASN A 503 -13.71 -24.20 47.50
C ASN A 503 -14.40 -22.88 47.02
N LEU A 504 -15.09 -22.96 45.86
CA LEU A 504 -16.37 -22.31 45.46
C LEU A 504 -16.60 -20.79 45.68
N ASN A 505 -17.04 -20.01 44.66
CA ASN A 505 -18.33 -20.14 43.96
C ASN A 505 -18.24 -19.50 42.54
N ASP A 506 -18.73 -20.13 41.46
CA ASP A 506 -20.16 -20.18 40.99
C ASP A 506 -20.67 -18.83 40.41
N LYS A 507 -21.37 -18.75 39.25
CA LYS A 507 -21.82 -19.78 38.28
C LYS A 507 -22.51 -19.14 37.04
N GLU A 508 -22.83 -19.98 36.04
CA GLU A 508 -23.87 -19.84 35.00
C GLU A 508 -23.59 -18.92 33.78
N LYS A 509 -23.94 -19.29 32.52
CA LYS A 509 -24.59 -20.53 32.00
C LYS A 509 -24.37 -20.66 30.48
N SER A 510 -23.96 -21.82 29.99
CA SER A 510 -24.73 -22.57 28.98
C SER A 510 -24.29 -24.04 28.91
N ASN A 511 -25.29 -24.92 28.90
CA ASN A 511 -25.24 -26.38 28.82
C ASN A 511 -26.73 -26.76 28.56
N GLN A 512 -27.13 -27.76 27.79
CA GLN A 512 -26.43 -28.71 26.92
C GLN A 512 -27.52 -29.55 26.20
N ASN A 513 -27.17 -30.31 25.15
CA ASN A 513 -27.92 -31.50 24.67
C ASN A 513 -29.29 -31.21 23.96
N ASN A 514 -29.85 -32.08 23.10
CA ASN A 514 -29.46 -33.44 22.74
C ASN A 514 -30.05 -33.95 21.40
N THR A 515 -29.46 -35.05 20.91
CA THR A 515 -30.02 -36.12 20.04
C THR A 515 -30.22 -35.93 18.53
N ILE A 516 -29.76 -36.99 17.85
CA ILE A 516 -30.03 -37.43 16.47
C ILE A 516 -31.46 -37.96 16.37
N ASP A 517 -32.11 -37.77 15.22
CA ASP A 517 -33.17 -38.66 14.72
C ASP A 517 -33.01 -38.88 13.20
N ASN A 518 -33.27 -40.11 12.74
CA ASN A 518 -33.09 -40.55 11.35
C ASN A 518 -34.39 -41.12 10.76
N ASN A 519 -34.54 -41.01 9.43
CA ASN A 519 -35.61 -41.54 8.56
C ASN A 519 -36.96 -40.77 8.58
N SER A 520 -37.46 -40.31 7.43
CA SER A 520 -37.94 -41.20 6.37
C SER A 520 -38.09 -40.52 4.99
N PHE A 521 -38.17 -41.37 3.95
CA PHE A 521 -38.16 -41.08 2.51
C PHE A 521 -39.43 -40.36 1.99
N GLU A 522 -39.30 -39.50 0.96
CA GLU A 522 -39.63 -39.92 -0.43
C GLU A 522 -39.06 -38.99 -1.52
N THR A 523 -39.02 -39.50 -2.76
CA THR A 523 -38.30 -38.94 -3.91
C THR A 523 -39.23 -38.24 -4.92
N LYS A 524 -38.71 -37.26 -5.68
CA LYS A 524 -38.62 -37.35 -7.16
C LYS A 524 -37.99 -36.13 -7.86
N ASN A 525 -37.33 -36.44 -8.98
CA ASN A 525 -36.80 -35.50 -9.98
C ASN A 525 -37.90 -34.75 -10.72
N LEU A 526 -37.56 -33.59 -11.30
CA LEU A 526 -37.54 -33.27 -12.75
C LEU A 526 -37.51 -31.73 -12.89
N GLN A 527 -36.41 -31.17 -13.42
CA GLN A 527 -36.26 -30.75 -14.83
C GLN A 527 -37.17 -29.59 -15.27
N GLU A 528 -36.51 -28.51 -15.67
CA GLU A 528 -37.11 -27.31 -16.27
C GLU A 528 -37.81 -27.64 -17.60
N SER A 529 -38.84 -26.86 -17.93
CA SER A 529 -39.38 -26.80 -19.29
C SER A 529 -39.93 -25.41 -19.60
N GLU A 530 -39.62 -24.91 -20.79
CA GLU A 530 -40.31 -23.77 -21.40
C GLU A 530 -41.76 -24.16 -21.71
N ASN A 531 -42.73 -23.25 -21.57
CA ASN A 531 -43.22 -22.43 -22.69
C ASN A 531 -44.48 -21.59 -22.35
N THR A 532 -44.59 -20.42 -23.01
CA THR A 532 -45.79 -19.64 -23.39
C THR A 532 -47.13 -19.75 -22.64
N LEU A 533 -47.77 -18.58 -22.41
CA LEU A 533 -49.12 -18.28 -22.96
C LEU A 533 -49.47 -16.76 -22.89
N SER A 534 -49.93 -16.20 -24.01
CA SER A 534 -50.66 -14.91 -24.06
C SER A 534 -52.19 -15.14 -24.01
N PRO A 535 -53.05 -14.10 -23.95
CA PRO A 535 -53.73 -13.70 -25.20
C PRO A 535 -54.28 -12.25 -25.33
N THR A 536 -54.30 -11.73 -26.58
CA THR A 536 -55.21 -10.69 -27.16
C THR A 536 -55.17 -9.25 -26.58
N ILE A 537 -55.44 -8.15 -27.33
CA ILE A 537 -56.47 -7.89 -28.37
C ILE A 537 -55.94 -7.07 -29.59
N ASN A 538 -56.58 -7.25 -30.75
CA ASN A 538 -56.35 -6.59 -32.05
C ASN A 538 -56.69 -5.08 -32.12
N ASN A 539 -56.00 -4.34 -33.01
CA ASN A 539 -56.65 -3.79 -34.22
C ASN A 539 -55.66 -3.20 -35.25
N ASN A 540 -55.78 -3.65 -36.50
CA ASN A 540 -55.27 -2.96 -37.70
C ASN A 540 -56.43 -2.23 -38.39
N ASN A 541 -56.22 -1.01 -38.92
CA ASN A 541 -56.52 -0.67 -40.33
C ASN A 541 -56.43 0.84 -40.70
N ILE A 542 -55.66 1.10 -41.77
CA ILE A 542 -56.06 1.85 -42.99
C ILE A 542 -56.13 3.41 -42.98
N ASN A 543 -55.46 3.97 -44.01
CA ASN A 543 -55.69 5.23 -44.75
C ASN A 543 -55.16 6.62 -44.29
N ASP A 544 -54.14 7.07 -45.02
CA ASP A 544 -54.22 8.07 -46.12
C ASP A 544 -54.24 9.61 -45.84
N ASN A 545 -53.50 10.31 -46.72
CA ASN A 545 -53.62 11.72 -47.15
C ASN A 545 -53.23 12.95 -46.26
N LYS A 546 -52.14 13.59 -46.73
CA LYS A 546 -52.02 15.02 -47.16
C LYS A 546 -51.84 16.19 -46.14
N LYS A 547 -50.73 16.89 -46.44
CA LYS A 547 -50.57 18.35 -46.70
C LYS A 547 -50.40 19.35 -45.53
N SER A 548 -49.31 20.11 -45.68
CA SER A 548 -49.22 21.59 -45.51
C SER A 548 -49.21 22.11 -44.06
N SER A 549 -48.46 23.15 -43.68
CA SER A 549 -47.95 24.29 -44.46
C SER A 549 -46.58 24.81 -43.99
N LYS A 550 -45.94 25.60 -44.86
CA LYS A 550 -44.71 26.38 -44.57
C LYS A 550 -45.05 27.67 -43.82
N SER A 551 -44.12 28.19 -43.02
CA SER A 551 -43.67 29.58 -43.22
C SER A 551 -42.19 29.79 -42.83
N LYS A 552 -41.50 30.64 -43.59
CA LYS A 552 -40.14 31.18 -43.36
C LYS A 552 -40.14 32.63 -43.86
N LYS A 553 -39.55 33.57 -43.10
CA LYS A 553 -38.68 34.71 -43.53
C LYS A 553 -38.56 35.75 -42.37
N CYS A 554 -37.38 36.17 -41.91
CA CYS A 554 -36.29 36.99 -42.52
C CYS A 554 -36.61 38.52 -42.51
N PHE A 555 -35.69 39.50 -42.33
CA PHE A 555 -34.20 39.50 -42.32
C PHE A 555 -33.56 40.86 -41.83
N VAL A 556 -32.34 40.82 -41.23
CA VAL A 556 -31.26 41.87 -41.03
C VAL A 556 -31.59 43.23 -40.33
N ILE A 557 -30.66 44.00 -39.71
CA ILE A 557 -29.40 44.65 -40.22
C ILE A 557 -28.36 44.99 -39.08
N LYS A 558 -27.07 44.62 -39.30
CA LYS A 558 -25.72 45.21 -38.91
C LYS A 558 -25.41 45.83 -37.50
N LYS A 559 -24.14 45.98 -37.03
CA LYS A 559 -22.78 45.33 -37.20
C LYS A 559 -21.72 46.08 -36.31
N SER A 560 -20.53 45.48 -36.10
CA SER A 560 -19.26 46.03 -35.53
C SER A 560 -19.13 45.91 -34.00
N ASN A 561 -18.01 45.55 -33.33
CA ASN A 561 -16.60 45.17 -33.66
C ASN A 561 -16.07 44.26 -32.48
N LYS A 562 -14.84 43.72 -32.35
CA LYS A 562 -13.52 43.81 -33.04
C LYS A 562 -12.68 42.50 -32.82
N SER A 563 -11.37 42.55 -33.15
CA SER A 563 -10.25 41.57 -32.95
C SER A 563 -9.78 41.41 -31.47
N LYS A 564 -8.91 40.47 -31.00
CA LYS A 564 -8.05 39.37 -31.55
C LYS A 564 -7.36 38.61 -30.36
N VAL A 565 -7.24 37.28 -30.33
CA VAL A 565 -6.10 36.48 -29.75
C VAL A 565 -5.98 35.13 -30.51
N HIS A 566 -4.79 34.52 -30.55
CA HIS A 566 -4.46 33.27 -31.26
C HIS A 566 -4.79 31.98 -30.50
N ILE A 567 -5.18 30.92 -31.24
CA ILE A 567 -4.90 29.52 -30.88
C ILE A 567 -4.43 28.80 -32.16
N THR A 568 -3.28 28.14 -32.09
CA THR A 568 -2.67 27.37 -33.19
C THR A 568 -3.22 25.94 -33.20
N LYS A 569 -3.66 25.41 -34.34
CA LYS A 569 -4.19 24.05 -34.47
C LYS A 569 -3.29 23.19 -35.36
N THR A 570 -2.46 22.35 -34.75
CA THR A 570 -1.60 21.39 -35.47
C THR A 570 -2.44 20.26 -36.05
N THR A 571 -2.15 19.87 -37.29
CA THR A 571 -2.84 18.80 -38.02
C THR A 571 -1.84 17.67 -38.27
N PHE A 572 -2.15 16.45 -37.83
CA PHE A 572 -1.36 15.26 -38.17
C PHE A 572 -1.97 14.55 -39.38
N LEU A 573 -1.14 14.25 -40.39
CA LEU A 573 -1.50 13.40 -41.52
C LEU A 573 -1.25 11.93 -41.14
N THR A 574 -2.29 11.11 -41.22
CA THR A 574 -2.14 9.65 -41.25
C THR A 574 -1.83 9.18 -42.67
N THR A 575 -0.77 8.38 -42.84
CA THR A 575 -0.37 7.81 -44.13
C THR A 575 -0.63 6.30 -44.11
N THR A 576 -1.63 5.85 -44.87
CA THR A 576 -1.94 4.41 -45.00
C THR A 576 -0.91 3.71 -45.88
N LYS A 577 -0.37 2.57 -45.43
CA LYS A 577 0.52 1.71 -46.23
C LYS A 577 -0.10 0.32 -46.39
N THR A 578 -0.34 -0.06 -47.64
CA THR A 578 -1.00 -1.31 -48.05
C THR A 578 -0.08 -2.52 -47.84
N SER A 579 -0.59 -3.63 -47.29
CA SER A 579 0.08 -4.93 -47.35
C SER A 579 -0.46 -5.77 -48.51
N LEU A 580 0.43 -6.51 -49.17
CA LEU A 580 0.10 -7.45 -50.25
C LEU A 580 -0.19 -8.84 -49.66
N GLN A 581 -1.32 -9.43 -50.01
CA GLN A 581 -1.54 -10.87 -49.82
C GLN A 581 -0.75 -11.66 -50.87
N THR A 582 0.02 -12.64 -50.43
CA THR A 582 0.57 -13.71 -51.28
C THR A 582 0.04 -15.05 -50.79
N SER A 583 -0.72 -15.74 -51.64
CA SER A 583 -1.36 -17.02 -51.37
C SER A 583 -0.50 -18.20 -51.83
N ILE A 584 -0.32 -19.19 -50.96
CA ILE A 584 0.30 -20.50 -51.23
C ILE A 584 -0.58 -21.58 -50.53
N PRO A 585 -0.76 -22.80 -51.10
CA PRO A 585 -2.08 -23.46 -51.07
C PRO A 585 -2.31 -24.45 -49.92
N LYS A 586 -3.58 -24.83 -49.77
CA LYS A 586 -4.02 -25.98 -48.95
C LYS A 586 -3.35 -27.27 -49.41
N ILE A 587 -2.91 -28.08 -48.44
CA ILE A 587 -2.73 -29.53 -48.60
C ILE A 587 -3.85 -30.20 -47.80
N ASP A 588 -4.42 -31.26 -48.37
CA ASP A 588 -5.62 -31.93 -47.85
C ASP A 588 -5.32 -32.81 -46.64
N SER A 589 -6.37 -33.11 -45.89
CA SER A 589 -6.34 -33.97 -44.70
C SER A 589 -6.65 -35.43 -45.04
N ASP A 590 -5.91 -36.35 -44.43
CA ASP A 590 -6.38 -37.69 -44.06
C ASP A 590 -6.13 -37.82 -42.54
N ILE A 591 -7.18 -37.93 -41.70
CA ILE A 591 -7.65 -39.18 -41.06
C ILE A 591 -6.56 -39.74 -40.10
N ASP A 592 -6.77 -39.80 -38.78
CA ASP A 592 -7.90 -40.51 -38.15
C ASP A 592 -8.39 -39.93 -36.80
N SER A 593 -9.43 -40.57 -36.23
CA SER A 593 -10.34 -40.02 -35.21
C SER A 593 -10.40 -40.76 -33.85
N ASN A 594 -11.01 -40.11 -32.84
CA ASN A 594 -11.24 -40.49 -31.43
C ASN A 594 -10.11 -40.10 -30.45
N SER A 595 -10.40 -39.63 -29.21
CA SER A 595 -11.64 -39.73 -28.41
C SER A 595 -12.03 -38.45 -27.62
N ASN A 596 -13.31 -38.38 -27.21
CA ASN A 596 -13.93 -37.26 -26.49
C ASN A 596 -13.42 -37.03 -25.05
N SER A 597 -13.37 -35.76 -24.61
CA SER A 597 -14.19 -35.27 -23.48
C SER A 597 -14.21 -33.73 -23.35
N SER A 598 -15.41 -33.14 -23.46
CA SER A 598 -15.92 -31.91 -22.81
C SER A 598 -15.00 -30.74 -22.45
N SER A 599 -15.26 -29.60 -23.08
CA SER A 599 -14.78 -28.24 -22.76
C SER A 599 -15.45 -27.60 -21.54
N SER A 600 -14.71 -26.74 -20.83
CA SER A 600 -15.26 -25.58 -20.11
C SER A 600 -14.38 -24.36 -20.38
N ASN A 601 -14.96 -23.30 -20.98
CA ASN A 601 -14.25 -22.07 -21.33
C ASN A 601 -13.99 -21.19 -20.10
N SER A 602 -12.74 -20.79 -19.90
CA SER A 602 -12.36 -19.53 -19.25
C SER A 602 -11.38 -18.79 -20.17
N ASN A 603 -11.75 -17.58 -20.61
CA ASN A 603 -10.90 -16.77 -21.49
C ASN A 603 -9.91 -15.96 -20.66
N SER A 604 -8.70 -16.49 -20.45
CA SER A 604 -7.50 -15.70 -20.22
C SER A 604 -6.49 -16.01 -21.34
N ASN A 605 -6.13 -15.00 -22.13
CA ASN A 605 -5.18 -15.17 -23.24
C ASN A 605 -3.72 -15.20 -22.73
N PHE A 606 -3.37 -16.23 -21.96
CA PHE A 606 -1.99 -16.62 -21.72
C PHE A 606 -1.56 -17.62 -22.80
N ASN A 607 -1.14 -17.11 -23.96
CA ASN A 607 -0.64 -17.94 -25.05
C ASN A 607 0.89 -17.93 -25.09
N CYS A 608 1.51 -18.67 -24.16
CA CYS A 608 2.92 -19.03 -24.21
C CYS A 608 3.01 -20.50 -24.65
N ASP A 609 3.55 -20.76 -25.86
CA ASP A 609 3.69 -22.12 -26.39
C ASP A 609 4.77 -22.88 -25.60
N ILE A 610 4.34 -23.70 -24.62
CA ILE A 610 5.23 -24.54 -23.81
C ILE A 610 5.88 -25.61 -24.69
N PRO A 611 7.24 -25.74 -24.70
CA PRO A 611 7.90 -26.87 -25.34
C PRO A 611 7.48 -28.20 -24.71
N LYS A 612 7.07 -29.17 -25.53
CA LYS A 612 6.38 -30.43 -25.15
C LYS A 612 7.14 -31.44 -24.26
N ASN A 613 8.22 -31.03 -23.59
CA ASN A 613 9.00 -31.88 -22.68
C ASN A 613 8.86 -31.47 -21.20
N TYR A 614 8.07 -30.45 -20.87
CA TYR A 614 7.84 -29.96 -19.49
C TYR A 614 6.51 -30.44 -18.87
N GLU A 615 5.93 -31.56 -19.34
CA GLU A 615 4.71 -32.16 -18.76
C GLU A 615 4.95 -32.95 -17.45
N ASN A 616 6.15 -32.88 -16.87
CA ASN A 616 6.40 -33.37 -15.51
C ASN A 616 6.34 -32.20 -14.52
N ASP A 617 5.37 -32.26 -13.61
CA ASP A 617 5.10 -31.27 -12.56
C ASP A 617 6.33 -30.96 -11.69
N GLU A 618 7.01 -29.85 -11.95
CA GLU A 618 7.72 -29.11 -10.91
C GLU A 618 6.89 -27.87 -10.53
N LYS A 619 6.29 -27.92 -9.33
CA LYS A 619 5.46 -26.84 -8.77
C LYS A 619 6.28 -25.63 -8.31
N VAL A 620 7.57 -25.62 -8.61
CA VAL A 620 8.54 -24.58 -8.31
C VAL A 620 9.47 -24.45 -9.51
N TYR A 621 9.65 -23.22 -10.01
CA TYR A 621 10.58 -22.96 -11.10
C TYR A 621 10.92 -21.47 -11.22
N ILE A 622 12.05 -21.20 -11.88
CA ILE A 622 12.40 -19.89 -12.43
C ILE A 622 12.51 -20.03 -13.94
N ARG A 623 11.77 -19.18 -14.68
CA ARG A 623 11.78 -19.16 -16.15
C ARG A 623 12.03 -17.76 -16.68
N ILE A 624 13.19 -17.56 -17.30
CA ILE A 624 13.60 -16.31 -17.95
C ILE A 624 13.61 -16.53 -19.46
N THR A 625 12.70 -15.87 -20.18
CA THR A 625 12.47 -16.06 -21.64
C THR A 625 12.68 -14.80 -22.46
N GLY A 626 12.73 -13.64 -21.83
CA GLY A 626 12.99 -12.34 -22.48
C GLY A 626 13.46 -11.29 -21.48
N GLY A 627 13.63 -10.06 -21.96
CA GLY A 627 14.10 -8.93 -21.15
C GLY A 627 15.60 -8.94 -20.87
N LYS A 628 16.05 -8.02 -20.00
CA LYS A 628 17.39 -7.97 -19.44
C LYS A 628 17.33 -8.15 -17.94
N VAL A 629 18.14 -9.04 -17.38
CA VAL A 629 18.23 -9.30 -15.94
C VAL A 629 19.68 -9.14 -15.52
N TYR A 630 19.91 -8.34 -14.48
CA TYR A 630 21.19 -8.11 -13.83
C TYR A 630 21.04 -8.48 -12.37
N VAL A 631 21.79 -9.49 -11.92
CA VAL A 631 21.78 -9.96 -10.54
C VAL A 631 23.17 -9.83 -9.93
N LYS A 632 23.21 -9.25 -8.74
CA LYS A 632 24.40 -8.99 -7.95
C LYS A 632 24.16 -9.48 -6.53
N ILE A 633 25.04 -10.38 -6.07
CA ILE A 633 25.02 -10.93 -4.72
C ILE A 633 26.18 -10.35 -3.92
N ASN A 634 25.93 -10.00 -2.66
CA ASN A 634 26.97 -9.56 -1.71
C ASN A 634 26.96 -10.42 -0.42
N GLY A 635 26.09 -11.43 -0.35
CA GLY A 635 26.00 -12.39 0.74
C GLY A 635 27.14 -13.41 0.73
N ASN A 636 27.39 -14.06 1.88
CA ASN A 636 28.42 -15.10 1.99
C ASN A 636 27.90 -16.53 1.79
N ASP A 637 26.59 -16.73 1.86
CA ASP A 637 25.93 -18.05 1.84
C ASP A 637 24.63 -17.84 1.05
N ALA A 638 24.78 -17.56 -0.24
CA ALA A 638 23.77 -16.89 -1.07
C ALA A 638 23.96 -17.19 -2.55
N ASP A 639 22.86 -17.42 -3.26
CA ASP A 639 22.87 -17.78 -4.67
C ASP A 639 22.44 -16.64 -5.61
N GLY A 640 22.97 -16.64 -6.82
CA GLY A 640 22.59 -15.68 -7.85
C GLY A 640 21.13 -15.89 -8.26
N ILE A 641 20.81 -17.14 -8.59
CA ILE A 641 19.46 -17.58 -8.95
C ILE A 641 19.32 -18.97 -8.33
N ASP A 642 18.48 -19.15 -7.31
CA ASP A 642 18.13 -20.44 -6.70
C ASP A 642 16.73 -20.90 -7.13
N SER A 643 16.59 -22.17 -7.46
CA SER A 643 15.29 -22.82 -7.55
C SER A 643 15.26 -24.16 -6.82
N ASN A 644 14.33 -24.29 -5.88
CA ASN A 644 13.95 -25.58 -5.25
C ASN A 644 13.09 -26.44 -6.21
N GLY A 645 13.51 -26.49 -7.47
CA GLY A 645 12.81 -26.89 -8.68
C GLY A 645 13.71 -26.64 -9.89
N SER A 646 13.19 -26.15 -11.03
CA SER A 646 13.98 -25.98 -12.25
C SER A 646 14.25 -24.52 -12.63
N LEU A 647 15.48 -24.25 -13.06
CA LEU A 647 15.90 -22.99 -13.68
C LEU A 647 15.98 -23.13 -15.21
N TYR A 648 15.18 -22.34 -15.92
CA TYR A 648 15.23 -22.21 -17.38
C TYR A 648 15.57 -20.78 -17.80
N ILE A 649 16.62 -20.62 -18.61
CA ILE A 649 16.99 -19.37 -19.27
C ILE A 649 17.01 -19.60 -20.79
N GLY A 650 16.21 -18.88 -21.56
CA GLY A 650 16.07 -19.10 -23.00
C GLY A 650 15.39 -17.93 -23.73
N GLY A 651 14.84 -18.20 -24.92
CA GLY A 651 14.14 -17.18 -25.72
C GLY A 651 15.08 -16.10 -26.23
N ASP A 652 14.78 -14.82 -25.98
CA ASP A 652 15.68 -13.69 -26.30
C ASP A 652 16.23 -12.98 -25.04
N ALA A 653 16.11 -13.62 -23.88
CA ALA A 653 16.60 -13.14 -22.60
C ALA A 653 18.09 -12.75 -22.64
N THR A 654 18.43 -11.65 -21.96
CA THR A 654 19.82 -11.28 -21.67
C THR A 654 20.00 -11.32 -20.16
N VAL A 655 20.87 -12.20 -19.65
CA VAL A 655 21.03 -12.43 -18.20
C VAL A 655 22.49 -12.23 -17.81
N PHE A 656 22.72 -11.42 -16.78
CA PHE A 656 24.01 -11.18 -16.15
C PHE A 656 23.90 -11.55 -14.68
N VAL A 657 24.75 -12.43 -14.18
CA VAL A 657 24.80 -12.79 -12.75
C VAL A 657 26.22 -12.71 -12.24
N SER A 658 26.41 -12.00 -11.13
CA SER A 658 27.68 -11.87 -10.42
C SER A 658 27.54 -12.40 -8.98
N ASN A 659 28.26 -13.48 -8.67
CA ASN A 659 28.31 -14.10 -7.34
C ASN A 659 29.72 -13.95 -6.74
N ASP A 660 29.79 -13.48 -5.50
CA ASP A 660 31.05 -13.40 -4.74
C ASP A 660 30.70 -13.43 -3.25
N PRO A 661 30.97 -14.54 -2.52
CA PRO A 661 31.74 -15.73 -2.91
C PRO A 661 30.98 -16.72 -3.82
N GLY A 662 31.56 -17.90 -4.08
CA GLY A 662 30.87 -19.03 -4.73
C GLY A 662 31.40 -19.45 -6.11
N ASP A 663 30.72 -20.42 -6.71
CA ASP A 663 31.01 -21.04 -8.01
C ASP A 663 29.95 -20.67 -9.09
N ILE A 664 30.05 -21.20 -10.31
CA ILE A 664 29.02 -21.00 -11.36
C ILE A 664 27.79 -21.91 -11.17
N TYR A 665 28.00 -23.11 -10.61
CA TYR A 665 26.97 -24.10 -10.26
C TYR A 665 27.35 -24.77 -8.94
N GLY A 666 26.37 -25.11 -8.11
CA GLY A 666 26.55 -25.80 -6.81
C GLY A 666 25.97 -25.02 -5.62
N ASN A 667 26.09 -25.59 -4.43
CA ASN A 667 25.52 -25.11 -3.15
C ASN A 667 25.70 -23.63 -2.75
N ILE A 668 26.66 -22.92 -3.36
CA ILE A 668 26.83 -21.46 -3.25
C ILE A 668 27.32 -21.03 -4.63
N SER A 669 26.40 -20.62 -5.48
CA SER A 669 26.67 -20.38 -6.89
C SER A 669 25.80 -19.34 -7.55
N ALA A 670 26.27 -18.88 -8.70
CA ALA A 670 25.54 -17.93 -9.52
C ALA A 670 24.26 -18.52 -10.16
N LEU A 671 24.14 -19.85 -10.29
CA LEU A 671 22.99 -20.55 -10.86
C LEU A 671 22.81 -21.89 -10.12
N ASP A 672 21.91 -21.94 -9.14
CA ASP A 672 21.51 -23.19 -8.48
C ASP A 672 20.07 -23.61 -8.84
N ALA A 673 19.84 -24.92 -8.85
CA ALA A 673 18.53 -25.52 -8.98
C ALA A 673 18.55 -27.00 -8.53
N GLU A 674 17.67 -27.39 -7.59
CA GLU A 674 17.45 -28.79 -7.17
C GLU A 674 17.09 -29.72 -8.35
N GLY A 675 16.41 -29.18 -9.35
CA GLY A 675 15.92 -29.86 -10.55
C GLY A 675 16.85 -29.70 -11.74
N SER A 676 16.38 -28.99 -12.78
CA SER A 676 17.15 -28.79 -14.01
C SER A 676 17.70 -27.37 -14.13
N ASN A 677 19.02 -27.23 -14.20
CA ASN A 677 19.71 -26.00 -14.59
C ASN A 677 19.89 -25.94 -16.12
N VAL A 678 19.11 -25.11 -16.83
CA VAL A 678 19.09 -25.08 -18.31
C VAL A 678 19.29 -23.68 -18.89
N ILE A 679 20.33 -23.53 -19.70
CA ILE A 679 20.49 -22.41 -20.64
C ILE A 679 20.17 -22.93 -22.06
N ASP A 680 19.02 -22.57 -22.60
CA ASP A 680 18.56 -22.94 -23.94
C ASP A 680 19.05 -21.96 -25.02
N LYS A 681 18.79 -22.31 -26.28
CA LYS A 681 19.16 -21.54 -27.47
C LYS A 681 18.43 -20.20 -27.50
N GLY A 682 19.17 -19.15 -27.84
CA GLY A 682 18.64 -17.81 -28.07
C GLY A 682 19.00 -16.79 -26.98
N ALA A 683 19.06 -17.22 -25.71
CA ALA A 683 19.45 -16.35 -24.61
C ALA A 683 20.92 -15.91 -24.71
N SER A 684 21.24 -14.72 -24.22
CA SER A 684 22.61 -14.26 -23.99
C SER A 684 22.89 -14.17 -22.50
N VAL A 685 23.66 -15.11 -21.98
CA VAL A 685 23.96 -15.27 -20.56
C VAL A 685 25.44 -15.03 -20.31
N VAL A 686 25.77 -14.20 -19.31
CA VAL A 686 27.12 -14.05 -18.76
C VAL A 686 27.03 -14.26 -17.25
N VAL A 687 27.76 -15.24 -16.76
CA VAL A 687 27.78 -15.62 -15.36
C VAL A 687 29.22 -15.51 -14.86
N THR A 688 29.42 -14.89 -13.71
CA THR A 688 30.73 -14.75 -13.09
C THR A 688 30.69 -15.11 -11.62
N ALA A 689 31.71 -15.84 -11.17
CA ALA A 689 31.88 -16.25 -9.79
C ALA A 689 33.33 -16.03 -9.34
N SER A 690 33.55 -15.72 -8.06
CA SER A 690 34.90 -15.46 -7.55
C SER A 690 35.70 -16.72 -7.22
N LYS A 691 35.04 -17.88 -7.03
CA LYS A 691 35.61 -19.13 -6.47
C LYS A 691 36.27 -18.96 -5.09
N ILE A 692 36.02 -17.84 -4.42
CA ILE A 692 36.43 -17.63 -3.03
C ILE A 692 35.47 -18.45 -2.17
N ALA A 693 35.98 -19.23 -1.24
CA ALA A 693 35.15 -19.84 -0.20
C ALA A 693 34.75 -18.76 0.81
N PRO A 694 33.50 -18.73 1.29
CA PRO A 694 33.07 -17.72 2.25
C PRO A 694 33.97 -17.68 3.50
N PRO A 695 34.12 -16.51 4.12
CA PRO A 695 34.83 -16.40 5.39
C PRO A 695 34.14 -17.32 6.43
N PRO A 696 34.91 -18.02 7.28
CA PRO A 696 34.31 -18.78 8.38
C PRO A 696 33.52 -17.83 9.30
N PRO A 697 32.43 -18.29 9.94
CA PRO A 697 31.67 -17.47 10.87
C PRO A 697 32.58 -16.86 11.94
N ASP A 698 32.50 -15.53 12.13
CA ASP A 698 33.33 -14.83 13.11
C ASP A 698 32.75 -15.00 14.52
N ASP A 699 33.33 -15.95 15.28
CA ASP A 699 33.04 -16.19 16.70
C ASP A 699 33.19 -14.95 17.62
N ASN A 700 33.73 -13.82 17.13
CA ASN A 700 34.00 -12.61 17.91
C ASN A 700 33.17 -11.36 17.55
N PHE A 701 32.24 -11.42 16.60
CA PHE A 701 31.24 -10.36 16.46
C PHE A 701 29.94 -10.74 17.19
N PRO A 702 29.51 -9.99 18.23
CA PRO A 702 28.18 -10.15 18.79
C PRO A 702 27.17 -9.54 17.80
N GLY A 703 26.80 -10.31 16.78
CA GLY A 703 25.56 -10.06 16.06
C GLY A 703 24.43 -9.98 17.08
N MET A 704 23.54 -8.99 16.93
CA MET A 704 22.31 -8.92 17.71
C MET A 704 21.37 -10.04 17.26
N GLY A 705 21.68 -11.27 17.66
CA GLY A 705 20.67 -12.32 17.72
C GLY A 705 19.49 -11.79 18.53
N GLY A 706 18.28 -11.93 17.99
CA GLY A 706 17.06 -11.52 18.67
C GLY A 706 17.05 -12.06 20.11
N PRO A 707 16.60 -11.28 21.10
CA PRO A 707 16.81 -11.60 22.51
C PRO A 707 16.31 -13.00 22.82
N GLY A 708 17.25 -13.88 23.17
CA GLY A 708 16.95 -15.28 23.48
C GLY A 708 15.87 -15.35 24.55
N GLY A 709 14.87 -16.20 24.31
CA GLY A 709 13.78 -16.42 25.26
C GLY A 709 14.34 -16.72 26.67
N PRO A 710 13.71 -16.21 27.74
CA PRO A 710 14.29 -16.24 29.07
C PRO A 710 14.65 -17.66 29.49
N VAL A 711 15.91 -17.85 29.88
CA VAL A 711 16.42 -19.12 30.42
C VAL A 711 15.55 -19.55 31.59
N GLY A 712 14.92 -20.72 31.46
CA GLY A 712 14.12 -21.30 32.55
C GLY A 712 14.97 -21.45 33.81
N PRO A 713 14.42 -21.17 35.01
CA PRO A 713 15.20 -21.17 36.24
C PRO A 713 15.83 -22.55 36.46
N GLY A 714 17.15 -22.56 36.68
CA GLY A 714 17.91 -23.78 36.94
C GLY A 714 17.36 -24.54 38.14
N GLY A 715 17.35 -25.87 38.05
CA GLY A 715 17.00 -26.74 39.18
C GLY A 715 17.95 -26.50 40.37
N PRO A 716 17.48 -26.66 41.62
CA PRO A 716 18.28 -26.38 42.81
C PRO A 716 19.51 -27.27 42.90
N ASP A 717 20.64 -26.68 43.30
CA ASP A 717 21.91 -27.39 43.50
C ASP A 717 21.77 -28.58 44.45
N GLY A 718 22.33 -29.72 44.04
CA GLY A 718 22.42 -30.91 44.90
C GLY A 718 23.31 -30.66 46.12
N PHE A 719 22.91 -31.17 47.27
CA PHE A 719 23.66 -31.00 48.52
C PHE A 719 25.12 -31.45 48.41
N ASN A 720 26.07 -30.53 48.65
CA ASN A 720 27.48 -30.86 48.81
C ASN A 720 27.69 -31.89 49.93
N GLY A 721 28.37 -32.99 49.60
CA GLY A 721 28.86 -33.94 50.60
C GLY A 721 29.90 -33.29 51.54
N PRO A 722 30.04 -33.77 52.80
CA PRO A 722 30.95 -33.16 53.76
C PRO A 722 32.41 -33.39 53.37
N ASN A 723 33.20 -32.30 53.40
CA ASN A 723 34.65 -32.35 53.16
C ASN A 723 35.35 -33.26 54.17
N GLY A 724 36.08 -34.28 53.68
CA GLY A 724 37.03 -35.03 54.49
C GLY A 724 38.29 -34.20 54.80
N PRO A 725 38.94 -34.41 55.95
CA PRO A 725 40.24 -33.79 56.23
C PRO A 725 41.31 -34.37 55.29
N GLY A 726 42.21 -33.51 54.82
CA GLY A 726 43.20 -33.90 53.81
C GLY A 726 44.29 -34.83 54.34
N ASP A 727 44.75 -35.71 53.46
CA ASP A 727 46.14 -36.13 53.27
C ASP A 727 46.26 -36.87 51.91
N MET A 728 47.49 -37.01 51.40
CA MET A 728 47.96 -37.50 50.08
C MET A 728 47.07 -38.42 49.19
N GLU A 729 47.17 -38.18 47.88
CA GLU A 729 46.84 -39.07 46.73
C GLU A 729 45.63 -40.02 46.87
N GLY A 730 44.46 -39.57 46.39
CA GLY A 730 43.30 -40.43 46.15
C GLY A 730 42.45 -39.92 44.99
N LEU A 731 42.02 -40.83 44.12
CA LEU A 731 41.08 -40.53 43.03
C LEU A 731 39.77 -39.99 43.59
N GLY A 732 39.31 -38.84 43.10
CA GLY A 732 37.96 -38.34 43.40
C GLY A 732 36.91 -39.36 42.98
N GLY A 733 35.96 -39.65 43.86
CA GLY A 733 34.88 -40.61 43.57
C GLY A 733 34.02 -40.15 42.37
N PRO A 734 33.38 -41.08 41.65
CA PRO A 734 32.49 -40.72 40.56
C PRO A 734 31.38 -39.81 41.07
N GLY A 735 31.12 -38.71 40.34
CA GLY A 735 30.00 -37.83 40.63
C GLY A 735 28.68 -38.60 40.61
N GLY A 736 27.74 -38.19 41.46
CA GLY A 736 26.40 -38.76 41.46
C GLY A 736 25.72 -38.61 40.08
N PRO A 737 24.82 -39.53 39.69
CA PRO A 737 24.10 -39.40 38.43
C PRO A 737 23.35 -38.06 38.39
N GLY A 738 23.53 -37.32 37.29
CA GLY A 738 22.82 -36.08 37.06
C GLY A 738 21.30 -36.31 37.06
N GLY A 739 20.55 -35.29 37.48
CA GLY A 739 19.10 -35.31 37.35
C GLY A 739 18.67 -35.45 35.89
N PRO A 740 17.47 -35.98 35.61
CA PRO A 740 16.98 -36.11 34.25
C PRO A 740 16.91 -34.74 33.56
N ASN A 741 17.35 -34.67 32.31
CA ASN A 741 17.18 -33.47 31.49
C ASN A 741 15.69 -33.09 31.44
N GLY A 742 15.41 -31.78 31.51
CA GLY A 742 14.11 -31.27 31.08
C GLY A 742 13.84 -31.61 29.62
N PRO A 743 12.57 -31.67 29.18
CA PRO A 743 12.26 -31.93 27.78
C PRO A 743 12.95 -30.90 26.89
N ASN A 744 13.66 -31.38 25.86
CA ASN A 744 14.23 -30.52 24.83
C ASN A 744 13.10 -29.66 24.22
N GLY A 745 13.38 -28.38 23.99
CA GLY A 745 12.59 -27.61 23.03
C GLY A 745 12.71 -28.24 21.63
N PRO A 746 11.87 -27.82 20.66
CA PRO A 746 12.03 -28.22 19.27
C PRO A 746 13.49 -28.01 18.84
N GLY A 747 14.10 -29.03 18.25
CA GLY A 747 15.52 -28.99 17.92
C GLY A 747 15.84 -27.81 17.00
N GLY A 748 16.87 -27.05 17.36
CA GLY A 748 17.55 -26.22 16.37
C GLY A 748 18.07 -27.09 15.23
N MET A 749 18.13 -26.51 14.03
CA MET A 749 18.57 -27.18 12.80
C MET A 749 19.92 -27.89 13.02
N GLU A 750 20.07 -29.09 12.45
CA GLU A 750 21.26 -29.92 12.70
C GLU A 750 22.54 -29.21 12.23
N GLY A 751 23.62 -29.36 13.02
CA GLY A 751 24.85 -28.61 12.82
C GLY A 751 25.58 -28.95 11.52
N LEU A 752 26.24 -27.92 10.97
CA LEU A 752 27.05 -27.91 9.74
C LEU A 752 27.77 -29.24 9.42
N GLY A 753 27.59 -29.67 8.18
CA GLY A 753 28.35 -30.77 7.59
C GLY A 753 29.86 -30.50 7.54
N GLY A 754 30.63 -31.58 7.44
CA GLY A 754 32.09 -31.52 7.28
C GLY A 754 32.55 -30.88 5.96
N PRO A 755 33.87 -30.74 5.74
CA PRO A 755 34.44 -29.91 4.68
C PRO A 755 33.94 -30.27 3.28
N CYS A 756 33.69 -29.23 2.49
CA CYS A 756 33.05 -29.22 1.17
C CYS A 756 33.48 -30.40 0.27
N GLY A 757 32.63 -31.42 0.19
CA GLY A 757 32.74 -32.51 -0.76
C GLY A 757 31.80 -32.28 -1.93
N GLY A 758 32.26 -31.58 -2.96
CA GLY A 758 31.41 -31.21 -4.10
C GLY A 758 30.77 -32.41 -4.81
N SER A 759 29.47 -32.57 -4.62
CA SER A 759 28.59 -33.04 -5.68
C SER A 759 28.60 -31.99 -6.78
N SER A 760 29.02 -32.34 -7.99
CA SER A 760 28.90 -31.41 -9.11
C SER A 760 27.45 -31.36 -9.57
N GLU A 761 26.64 -30.42 -9.07
CA GLU A 761 25.56 -29.86 -9.88
C GLU A 761 26.14 -29.41 -11.24
N LYS A 762 25.34 -29.52 -12.29
CA LYS A 762 25.75 -29.21 -13.66
C LYS A 762 24.61 -28.56 -14.41
N GLY A 763 24.85 -27.37 -14.94
CA GLY A 763 23.98 -26.79 -15.95
C GLY A 763 24.14 -27.45 -17.33
N THR A 764 23.03 -27.60 -18.03
CA THR A 764 22.98 -27.95 -19.46
C THR A 764 22.95 -26.67 -20.29
N VAL A 765 23.91 -26.48 -21.19
CA VAL A 765 23.98 -25.28 -22.05
C VAL A 765 23.83 -25.68 -23.51
N LYS A 766 22.60 -25.60 -24.02
CA LYS A 766 22.20 -26.17 -25.33
C LYS A 766 22.69 -25.37 -26.56
N GLN A 767 23.60 -24.40 -26.36
CA GLN A 767 24.21 -23.59 -27.41
C GLN A 767 25.70 -23.37 -27.13
N ALA A 768 26.42 -22.84 -28.13
CA ALA A 768 27.85 -22.60 -28.04
C ALA A 768 28.17 -21.64 -26.88
N ASN A 769 29.04 -22.09 -25.99
CA ASN A 769 29.45 -21.38 -24.79
C ASN A 769 30.97 -21.39 -24.60
N ILE A 770 31.46 -20.46 -23.79
CA ILE A 770 32.84 -20.34 -23.33
C ILE A 770 32.81 -20.38 -21.81
N HIS A 771 33.47 -21.37 -21.23
CA HIS A 771 33.71 -21.47 -19.79
C HIS A 771 35.21 -21.40 -19.54
N ILE A 772 35.68 -20.42 -18.76
CA ILE A 772 37.09 -20.24 -18.42
C ILE A 772 37.29 -19.90 -16.95
N ILE A 773 38.46 -20.24 -16.44
CA ILE A 773 38.99 -19.78 -15.15
C ILE A 773 40.23 -18.93 -15.43
N VAL A 774 40.36 -17.81 -14.72
CA VAL A 774 41.45 -16.83 -14.80
C VAL A 774 41.95 -16.51 -13.39
N ASP A 775 43.07 -15.79 -13.27
CA ASP A 775 43.46 -15.19 -11.99
C ASP A 775 42.36 -14.21 -11.53
N LEU A 776 42.10 -14.12 -10.22
CA LEU A 776 41.06 -13.25 -9.64
C LEU A 776 41.16 -11.80 -10.15
N GLN A 777 40.04 -11.26 -10.64
CA GLN A 777 39.89 -9.90 -11.13
C GLN A 777 39.05 -9.07 -10.17
N GLU A 778 39.39 -7.78 -10.06
CA GLU A 778 38.66 -6.79 -9.25
C GLU A 778 37.28 -6.47 -9.84
N ALA A 779 36.33 -6.10 -8.98
CA ALA A 779 35.03 -5.58 -9.40
C ALA A 779 35.13 -4.41 -10.39
N GLY A 780 34.24 -4.39 -11.38
CA GLY A 780 34.23 -3.42 -12.48
C GLY A 780 35.24 -3.71 -13.61
N SER A 781 36.00 -4.81 -13.54
CA SER A 781 36.93 -5.21 -14.60
C SER A 781 36.20 -5.65 -15.88
N ASP A 782 36.67 -5.19 -17.04
CA ASP A 782 36.08 -5.52 -18.34
C ASP A 782 36.16 -7.03 -18.68
N ILE A 783 35.03 -7.63 -19.02
CA ILE A 783 34.94 -8.87 -19.81
C ILE A 783 34.62 -8.50 -21.25
N ILE A 784 35.47 -8.87 -22.20
CA ILE A 784 35.29 -8.60 -23.63
C ILE A 784 35.63 -9.86 -24.45
N VAL A 785 34.64 -10.42 -25.13
CA VAL A 785 34.86 -11.52 -26.09
C VAL A 785 34.93 -10.97 -27.51
N LYS A 786 35.97 -11.36 -28.26
CA LYS A 786 36.20 -10.97 -29.66
C LYS A 786 36.36 -12.19 -30.55
N ASP A 787 35.83 -12.13 -31.77
CA ASP A 787 36.11 -13.13 -32.80
C ASP A 787 37.52 -12.99 -33.40
N SER A 788 37.84 -13.85 -34.38
CA SER A 788 39.13 -13.86 -35.07
C SER A 788 39.44 -12.56 -35.85
N ASP A 789 38.41 -11.79 -36.22
CA ASP A 789 38.55 -10.51 -36.91
C ASP A 789 38.66 -9.33 -35.91
N GLY A 790 38.64 -9.61 -34.60
CA GLY A 790 38.73 -8.64 -33.52
C GLY A 790 37.42 -7.93 -33.20
N LYS A 791 36.30 -8.35 -33.79
CA LYS A 791 34.98 -7.76 -33.55
C LYS A 791 34.42 -8.26 -32.21
N ILE A 792 33.90 -7.33 -31.41
CA ILE A 792 33.31 -7.63 -30.11
C ILE A 792 31.99 -8.40 -30.29
N ILE A 793 31.89 -9.53 -29.60
CA ILE A 793 30.73 -10.43 -29.57
C ILE A 793 29.79 -10.05 -28.42
N ILE A 794 30.36 -9.94 -27.22
CA ILE A 794 29.72 -9.53 -25.98
C ILE A 794 30.74 -8.81 -25.10
N THR A 795 30.24 -7.91 -24.25
CA THR A 795 31.02 -7.17 -23.25
C THR A 795 30.18 -7.02 -21.98
N HIS A 796 30.81 -7.09 -20.82
CA HIS A 796 30.19 -6.90 -19.52
C HIS A 796 31.23 -6.38 -18.51
N GLN A 797 30.77 -5.72 -17.45
CA GLN A 797 31.58 -5.29 -16.31
C GLN A 797 30.88 -5.84 -15.06
N PRO A 798 31.30 -6.99 -14.51
CA PRO A 798 30.75 -7.53 -13.27
C PRO A 798 30.95 -6.56 -12.12
N GLU A 799 29.97 -6.47 -11.22
CA GLU A 799 30.05 -5.58 -10.04
C GLU A 799 30.70 -6.23 -8.81
N ASN A 800 31.05 -7.51 -8.91
CA ASN A 800 31.78 -8.28 -7.90
C ASN A 800 33.17 -8.70 -8.42
N MET A 801 34.02 -9.23 -7.54
CA MET A 801 35.25 -9.89 -7.99
C MET A 801 34.90 -11.18 -8.73
N PHE A 802 35.74 -11.60 -9.67
CA PHE A 802 35.52 -12.83 -10.43
C PHE A 802 36.82 -13.54 -10.81
N SER A 803 36.80 -14.87 -10.79
CA SER A 803 37.87 -15.73 -11.31
C SER A 803 37.35 -16.80 -12.27
N GLU A 804 36.05 -17.08 -12.24
CA GLU A 804 35.37 -17.99 -13.16
C GLU A 804 34.32 -17.25 -14.00
N ILE A 805 34.22 -17.62 -15.28
CA ILE A 805 33.38 -16.94 -16.26
C ILE A 805 32.73 -17.97 -17.18
N LEU A 806 31.40 -17.98 -17.24
CA LEU A 806 30.60 -18.69 -18.24
C LEU A 806 29.89 -17.69 -19.16
N ILE A 807 30.05 -17.84 -20.46
CA ILE A 807 29.46 -16.99 -21.50
C ILE A 807 28.74 -17.86 -22.52
N SER A 808 27.45 -17.62 -22.71
CA SER A 808 26.60 -18.32 -23.69
C SER A 808 25.82 -17.28 -24.49
N THR A 809 25.88 -17.28 -25.82
CA THR A 809 25.11 -16.33 -26.65
C THR A 809 24.97 -16.84 -28.09
N PRO A 810 23.89 -16.53 -28.83
CA PRO A 810 23.69 -17.02 -30.21
C PRO A 810 24.72 -16.50 -31.22
N LYS A 811 25.58 -15.57 -30.79
CA LYS A 811 26.71 -15.04 -31.57
C LYS A 811 27.96 -15.93 -31.49
N LEU A 812 28.04 -16.85 -30.53
CA LEU A 812 29.09 -17.86 -30.47
C LEU A 812 28.80 -18.98 -31.47
N VAL A 813 29.85 -19.53 -32.07
CA VAL A 813 29.80 -20.62 -33.04
C VAL A 813 30.65 -21.76 -32.50
N GLU A 814 30.06 -22.95 -32.43
CA GLU A 814 30.75 -24.17 -31.97
C GLU A 814 32.03 -24.42 -32.77
N GLY A 815 33.13 -24.72 -32.06
CA GLY A 815 34.44 -24.98 -32.65
C GLY A 815 35.20 -23.73 -33.13
N ALA A 816 34.59 -22.53 -33.07
CA ALA A 816 35.31 -21.29 -33.35
C ALA A 816 36.11 -20.81 -32.13
N THR A 817 37.31 -20.27 -32.38
CA THR A 817 38.17 -19.70 -31.33
C THR A 817 37.96 -18.20 -31.20
N TYR A 818 37.82 -17.75 -29.95
CA TYR A 818 37.58 -16.36 -29.56
C TYR A 818 38.71 -15.86 -28.66
N THR A 819 39.02 -14.57 -28.76
CA THR A 819 39.87 -13.89 -27.77
C THR A 819 38.99 -13.42 -26.62
N VAL A 820 39.31 -13.81 -25.39
CA VAL A 820 38.63 -13.35 -24.18
C VAL A 820 39.59 -12.44 -23.41
N VAL A 821 39.18 -11.19 -23.21
CA VAL A 821 39.81 -10.26 -22.26
C VAL A 821 38.98 -10.31 -20.99
N ALA A 822 39.63 -10.51 -19.85
CA ALA A 822 39.03 -10.59 -18.52
C ALA A 822 39.92 -9.77 -17.58
N GLY A 823 39.57 -8.50 -17.39
CA GLY A 823 40.38 -7.51 -16.69
C GLY A 823 41.79 -7.41 -17.27
N ASN A 824 42.79 -7.81 -16.48
CA ASN A 824 44.20 -7.81 -16.89
C ASN A 824 44.64 -9.07 -17.68
N VAL A 825 43.81 -10.11 -17.73
CA VAL A 825 44.08 -11.35 -18.47
C VAL A 825 43.57 -11.25 -19.91
N THR A 826 44.35 -11.73 -20.87
CA THR A 826 43.90 -11.98 -22.25
C THR A 826 44.26 -13.41 -22.63
N THR A 827 43.24 -14.19 -23.00
CA THR A 827 43.36 -15.60 -23.36
C THR A 827 42.58 -15.91 -24.64
N THR A 828 42.72 -17.13 -25.17
CA THR A 828 41.92 -17.65 -26.27
C THR A 828 41.14 -18.87 -25.80
N SER A 829 39.84 -18.91 -26.07
CA SER A 829 39.00 -20.08 -25.80
C SER A 829 38.24 -20.50 -27.05
N THR A 830 37.95 -21.80 -27.17
CA THR A 830 37.15 -22.33 -28.28
C THR A 830 35.75 -22.61 -27.76
N ALA A 831 34.73 -22.08 -28.42
CA ALA A 831 33.36 -22.26 -27.95
C ALA A 831 32.90 -23.71 -28.18
N THR A 832 32.29 -24.30 -27.16
CA THR A 832 31.82 -25.69 -27.13
C THR A 832 30.33 -25.75 -26.83
N ILE A 833 29.67 -26.86 -27.14
CA ILE A 833 28.35 -27.20 -26.60
C ILE A 833 28.57 -28.26 -25.52
N SER A 834 28.01 -28.03 -24.34
CA SER A 834 27.99 -29.00 -23.24
C SER A 834 26.63 -29.71 -23.23
N GLU A 835 26.65 -31.04 -23.40
CA GLU A 835 25.49 -31.92 -23.18
C GLU A 835 25.34 -32.26 -21.69
#